data_AF-H8X8D9-F1
#
_entry.id   AF-H8X8D9-F1
#
_cell.length_a   1.000
_cell.length_b   1.000
_cell.length_c   1.000
_cell.angle_alpha   90.00
_cell.angle_beta   90.00
_cell.angle_gamma   90.00
#
_symmetry.space_group_name_H-M   'P 1'
#
loop_
_entity.id
_entity.type
_entity.pdbx_description
1 polymer ?
#
loop_
_entity_poly.entity_id
_entity_poly.type
_entity_poly.pdbx_seq_one_letter_code
_entity_poly.pdbx_strand_id
1 'polypeptide(L)'
;MGSSEDDEVLKILASVRIHKSIDDSQLRYLAQQEEKGYSERVIREVLNIIFELGRRSLSESVKLTLVKCCLNPSCDMSIQTLLNILANLGPTQNRAHGIKEIPSKKVSVELQVEVLSQIMKNLDFFVPTIQKYVSILLPILRKLLSYEFLRLYISSLLKFIFLQNPAAVGFCRNWKKPESLHFTRKWDYNLIKDLQIKFPTDPNLRELVEVIDAITNPNPPPFTLYTSVIETKTGVSCLRSLEENSKRRKIGPASKCNVTRNSGDVAISIGLPSGHQETLVKHMFAVQLCANKLNLVEVDNYFKITSFQDKDFCDHWIVRVLWCYRHFNKKDFFISSINEFVLNSNEDKDWPQLFHHRVNFIRLIKTNVSEMRSMIINDKKKLQTYHLQDPHLYSRLCEKYIMEFLSLFDVDFPGSFEFLEEITLILLDLSQFCPRIRSIMVRKILLLYKRLRVTDKSFYANLTLPRSVVYLMLLHGDLNLLDGICFHIAEEKRLHYTDDKLRRIQNSFTMDIVNMIWRGRFLSFDGRRDSSHKALFFNSCLLPKIRNSCLASIGIGDVGSILMSPVFVFIATKSVRRLEDQHNLDARIEGPLTEENIAFMQTDDRTQWLQLSRESIKLEVLRTLDSKGFTGVCDMLFKSLKSLSGARGRE
;
A
#
# COMPACT_ATOMS: atom_id res chain seq x y z
N MET A 1 -1.22 -42.01 -17.48
CA MET A 1 -1.51 -43.09 -18.45
C MET A 1 -2.49 -42.49 -19.44
N GLY A 2 -2.11 -42.34 -20.71
CA GLY A 2 -3.00 -41.77 -21.73
C GLY A 2 -4.17 -42.71 -21.97
N SER A 3 -5.38 -42.16 -22.13
CA SER A 3 -6.52 -42.96 -22.61
C SER A 3 -6.18 -43.51 -24.00
N SER A 4 -6.66 -44.71 -24.33
CA SER A 4 -6.51 -45.31 -25.67
C SER A 4 -6.98 -44.38 -26.79
N GLU A 5 -7.88 -43.45 -26.48
CA GLU A 5 -8.47 -42.48 -27.40
C GLU A 5 -7.51 -41.33 -27.75
N ASP A 6 -6.73 -40.82 -26.79
CA ASP A 6 -5.74 -39.74 -27.02
C ASP A 6 -4.61 -40.20 -27.96
N ASP A 7 -4.16 -41.45 -27.81
CA ASP A 7 -3.10 -42.02 -28.65
C ASP A 7 -3.57 -42.24 -30.11
N GLU A 8 -4.86 -42.51 -30.32
CA GLU A 8 -5.45 -42.55 -31.67
C GLU A 8 -5.56 -41.16 -32.30
N VAL A 9 -5.95 -40.14 -31.52
CA VAL A 9 -5.97 -38.75 -32.00
C VAL A 9 -4.56 -38.28 -32.38
N LEU A 10 -3.55 -38.62 -31.58
CA LEU A 10 -2.15 -38.29 -31.90
C LEU A 10 -1.65 -39.00 -33.16
N LYS A 11 -2.06 -40.25 -33.42
CA LYS A 11 -1.77 -40.96 -34.68
C LYS A 11 -2.42 -40.28 -35.87
N ILE A 12 -3.67 -39.82 -35.73
CA ILE A 12 -4.36 -39.06 -36.77
C ILE A 12 -3.62 -37.75 -37.05
N LEU A 13 -3.25 -36.98 -36.01
CA LEU A 13 -2.50 -35.73 -36.17
C LEU A 13 -1.12 -35.95 -36.82
N ALA A 14 -0.44 -37.05 -36.50
CA ALA A 14 0.82 -37.42 -37.16
C ALA A 14 0.61 -37.75 -38.66
N SER A 15 -0.48 -38.45 -38.99
CA SER A 15 -0.84 -38.74 -40.39
C SER A 15 -1.18 -37.46 -41.17
N VAL A 16 -1.94 -36.54 -40.58
CA VAL A 16 -2.28 -35.24 -41.17
C VAL A 16 -1.01 -34.41 -41.43
N ARG A 17 -0.02 -34.47 -40.53
CA ARG A 17 1.27 -33.81 -40.72
C ARG A 17 2.07 -34.37 -41.89
N ILE A 18 1.96 -35.67 -42.17
CA ILE A 18 2.66 -36.37 -43.26
C ILE A 18 1.95 -36.13 -44.60
N HIS A 19 0.64 -36.35 -44.64
CA HIS A 19 -0.16 -36.33 -45.87
C HIS A 19 -0.66 -34.92 -46.25
N LYS A 20 -0.59 -33.97 -45.31
CA LYS A 20 -1.01 -32.56 -45.48
C LYS A 20 -2.49 -32.35 -45.81
N SER A 21 -3.31 -33.40 -45.73
CA SER A 21 -4.77 -33.39 -45.88
C SER A 21 -5.42 -34.03 -44.65
N ILE A 22 -6.71 -33.76 -44.46
CA ILE A 22 -7.56 -34.45 -43.50
C ILE A 22 -8.63 -35.17 -44.29
N ASP A 23 -8.78 -36.48 -44.06
CA ASP A 23 -9.81 -37.27 -44.72
C ASP A 23 -11.15 -37.14 -43.97
N ASP A 24 -12.28 -37.33 -44.66
CA ASP A 24 -13.62 -37.21 -44.08
C ASP A 24 -13.86 -38.17 -42.90
N SER A 25 -13.23 -39.35 -42.91
CA SER A 25 -13.29 -40.32 -41.81
C SER A 25 -12.54 -39.80 -40.57
N GLN A 26 -11.38 -39.18 -40.77
CA GLN A 26 -10.58 -38.57 -39.70
C GLN A 26 -11.29 -37.36 -39.11
N LEU A 27 -11.91 -36.53 -39.95
CA LEU A 27 -12.66 -35.36 -39.51
C LEU A 27 -13.88 -35.76 -38.66
N ARG A 28 -14.62 -36.79 -39.08
CA ARG A 28 -15.76 -37.33 -38.29
C ARG A 28 -15.31 -37.89 -36.95
N TYR A 29 -14.17 -38.57 -36.91
CA TYR A 29 -13.61 -39.08 -35.65
C TYR A 29 -13.21 -37.95 -34.71
N LEU A 30 -12.54 -36.91 -35.22
CA LEU A 30 -12.19 -35.73 -34.43
C LEU A 30 -13.43 -35.02 -33.90
N ALA A 31 -14.44 -34.78 -34.74
CA ALA A 31 -15.70 -34.16 -34.33
C ALA A 31 -16.47 -34.98 -33.27
N GLN A 32 -16.43 -36.31 -33.32
CA GLN A 32 -17.04 -37.16 -32.27
C GLN A 32 -16.29 -37.07 -30.94
N GLN A 33 -14.97 -36.94 -30.97
CA GLN A 33 -14.15 -36.78 -29.75
C GLN A 33 -14.22 -35.36 -29.17
N GLU A 34 -14.60 -34.37 -29.96
CA GLU A 34 -14.84 -33.00 -29.51
C GLU A 34 -15.86 -32.93 -28.37
N GLU A 35 -16.89 -33.79 -28.36
CA GLU A 35 -17.91 -33.84 -27.29
C GLU A 35 -17.35 -34.25 -25.92
N LYS A 36 -16.25 -35.01 -25.89
CA LYS A 36 -15.57 -35.45 -24.65
C LYS A 36 -14.45 -34.51 -24.22
N GLY A 37 -13.96 -33.68 -25.13
CA GLY A 37 -12.81 -32.79 -24.94
C GLY A 37 -11.46 -33.53 -25.01
N TYR A 38 -10.40 -32.79 -25.28
CA TYR A 38 -9.04 -33.28 -25.50
C TYR A 38 -8.12 -32.98 -24.32
N SER A 39 -7.18 -33.89 -24.05
CA SER A 39 -6.14 -33.64 -23.05
C SER A 39 -5.15 -32.54 -23.49
N GLU A 40 -4.48 -31.93 -22.51
CA GLU A 40 -3.48 -30.89 -22.79
C GLU A 40 -2.39 -31.35 -23.78
N ARG A 41 -2.01 -32.64 -23.74
CA ARG A 41 -0.99 -33.21 -24.62
C ARG A 41 -1.41 -33.12 -26.10
N VAL A 42 -2.67 -33.47 -26.39
CA VAL A 42 -3.23 -33.40 -27.73
C VAL A 42 -3.31 -31.94 -28.20
N ILE A 43 -3.82 -31.04 -27.35
CA ILE A 43 -3.93 -29.61 -27.66
C ILE A 43 -2.57 -28.99 -27.96
N ARG A 44 -1.54 -29.35 -27.20
CA ARG A 44 -0.18 -28.86 -27.44
C ARG A 44 0.33 -29.25 -28.82
N GLU A 45 0.09 -30.51 -29.25
CA GLU A 45 0.49 -30.94 -30.59
C GLU A 45 -0.33 -30.30 -31.70
N VAL A 46 -1.63 -30.12 -31.49
CA VAL A 46 -2.49 -29.35 -32.40
C VAL A 46 -1.94 -27.93 -32.58
N LEU A 47 -1.59 -27.24 -31.49
CA LEU A 47 -1.01 -25.89 -31.53
C LEU A 47 0.36 -25.87 -32.22
N ASN A 48 1.20 -26.88 -32.01
CA ASN A 48 2.49 -27.01 -32.71
C ASN A 48 2.30 -27.12 -34.23
N ILE A 49 1.32 -27.91 -34.67
CA ILE A 49 0.97 -28.09 -36.08
C ILE A 49 0.41 -26.80 -36.68
N ILE A 50 -0.47 -26.11 -35.95
CA ILE A 50 -1.10 -24.85 -36.38
C ILE A 50 -0.05 -23.75 -36.55
N PHE A 51 0.86 -23.59 -35.59
CA PHE A 51 1.87 -22.53 -35.58
C PHE A 51 3.13 -22.85 -36.41
N GLU A 52 3.22 -24.02 -37.07
CA GLU A 52 4.33 -24.35 -37.98
C GLU A 52 4.24 -23.52 -39.28
N LEU A 53 5.27 -22.71 -39.56
CA LEU A 53 5.33 -21.75 -40.69
C LEU A 53 6.35 -22.12 -41.79
N GLY A 54 6.93 -23.33 -41.72
CA GLY A 54 7.96 -23.81 -42.65
C GLY A 54 7.42 -24.40 -43.96
N ARG A 55 8.31 -24.96 -44.80
CA ARG A 55 7.97 -25.68 -46.05
C ARG A 55 7.06 -26.90 -45.84
N ARG A 56 6.91 -27.35 -44.59
CA ARG A 56 6.05 -28.46 -44.16
C ARG A 56 4.71 -27.99 -43.56
N SER A 57 4.40 -26.70 -43.63
CA SER A 57 3.14 -26.16 -43.13
C SER A 57 1.93 -26.73 -43.87
N LEU A 58 0.85 -26.97 -43.13
CA LEU A 58 -0.47 -27.33 -43.64
C LEU A 58 -1.13 -26.13 -44.32
N SER A 59 -2.08 -26.41 -45.22
CA SER A 59 -2.94 -25.36 -45.79
C SER A 59 -3.75 -24.67 -44.70
N GLU A 60 -4.09 -23.40 -44.94
CA GLU A 60 -4.84 -22.59 -43.98
C GLU A 60 -6.24 -23.16 -43.70
N SER A 61 -6.91 -23.71 -44.71
CA SER A 61 -8.20 -24.39 -44.57
C SER A 61 -8.13 -25.55 -43.59
N VAL A 62 -7.09 -26.38 -43.68
CA VAL A 62 -6.86 -27.53 -42.79
C VAL A 62 -6.56 -27.06 -41.37
N LYS A 63 -5.74 -26.01 -41.22
CA LYS A 63 -5.44 -25.44 -39.90
C LYS A 63 -6.68 -24.88 -39.21
N LEU A 64 -7.54 -24.17 -39.95
CA LEU A 64 -8.80 -23.63 -39.42
C LEU A 64 -9.75 -24.75 -38.98
N THR A 65 -9.84 -25.84 -39.75
CA THR A 65 -10.64 -27.01 -39.36
C THR A 65 -10.13 -27.66 -38.08
N LEU A 66 -8.80 -27.83 -37.95
CA LEU A 66 -8.19 -28.37 -36.73
C LEU A 66 -8.41 -27.47 -35.51
N VAL A 67 -8.32 -26.15 -35.67
CA VAL A 67 -8.62 -25.20 -34.59
C VAL A 67 -10.06 -25.37 -34.11
N LYS A 68 -11.01 -25.48 -35.04
CA LYS A 68 -12.44 -25.59 -34.71
C LYS A 68 -12.78 -26.90 -34.02
N CYS A 69 -12.24 -28.03 -34.50
CA CYS A 69 -12.59 -29.35 -33.99
C CYS A 69 -11.75 -29.76 -32.77
N CYS A 70 -10.52 -29.28 -32.62
CA CYS A 70 -9.57 -29.84 -31.65
C CYS A 70 -9.18 -28.91 -30.48
N LEU A 71 -9.52 -27.62 -30.52
CA LEU A 71 -9.26 -26.71 -29.38
C LEU A 71 -10.39 -26.73 -28.34
N ASN A 72 -10.79 -27.92 -27.90
CA ASN A 72 -11.73 -28.11 -26.80
C ASN A 72 -11.09 -28.90 -25.65
N PRO A 73 -10.58 -28.26 -24.58
CA PRO A 73 -9.89 -28.94 -23.49
C PRO A 73 -10.82 -29.74 -22.58
N SER A 74 -10.33 -30.88 -22.07
CA SER A 74 -10.99 -31.67 -21.02
C SER A 74 -10.43 -31.43 -19.62
N CYS A 75 -9.32 -30.69 -19.50
CA CYS A 75 -8.67 -30.36 -18.24
C CYS A 75 -8.16 -28.92 -18.22
N ASP A 76 -7.86 -28.41 -17.01
CA ASP A 76 -7.28 -27.08 -16.82
C ASP A 76 -5.97 -26.94 -17.60
N MET A 77 -5.85 -25.85 -18.34
CA MET A 77 -4.74 -25.64 -19.27
C MET A 77 -3.54 -24.99 -18.60
N SER A 78 -2.34 -25.55 -18.78
CA SER A 78 -1.14 -24.97 -18.17
C SER A 78 -0.74 -23.60 -18.75
N ILE A 79 0.04 -22.82 -17.98
CA ILE A 79 0.60 -21.54 -18.43
C ILE A 79 1.47 -21.68 -19.68
N GLN A 80 2.17 -22.81 -19.84
CA GLN A 80 3.04 -23.02 -21.00
C GLN A 80 2.23 -22.99 -22.30
N THR A 81 1.06 -23.63 -22.30
CA THR A 81 0.18 -23.68 -23.45
C THR A 81 -0.42 -22.30 -23.75
N LEU A 82 -0.84 -21.57 -22.72
CA LEU A 82 -1.34 -20.20 -22.87
C LEU A 82 -0.27 -19.23 -23.41
N LEU A 83 0.96 -19.30 -22.88
CA LEU A 83 2.07 -18.47 -23.37
C LEU A 83 2.48 -18.82 -24.80
N ASN A 84 2.44 -20.10 -25.18
CA ASN A 84 2.70 -20.52 -26.57
C ASN A 84 1.69 -19.91 -27.54
N ILE A 85 0.41 -19.87 -27.16
CA ILE A 85 -0.63 -19.21 -27.95
C ILE A 85 -0.34 -17.71 -28.04
N LEU A 86 -0.20 -17.02 -26.90
CA LEU A 86 0.00 -15.58 -26.86
C LEU A 86 1.27 -15.13 -27.59
N ALA A 87 2.34 -15.93 -27.55
CA ALA A 87 3.58 -15.67 -28.27
C ALA A 87 3.43 -15.69 -29.78
N ASN A 88 2.43 -16.41 -30.32
CA ASN A 88 2.16 -16.52 -31.75
C ASN A 88 1.14 -15.50 -32.28
N LEU A 89 0.57 -14.67 -31.41
CA LEU A 89 -0.33 -13.59 -31.78
C LEU A 89 0.42 -12.30 -32.16
N GLY A 90 -0.16 -11.54 -33.09
CA GLY A 90 0.35 -10.27 -33.60
C GLY A 90 0.77 -10.32 -35.08
N PRO A 91 1.14 -9.17 -35.64
CA PRO A 91 1.57 -9.07 -37.03
C PRO A 91 2.96 -9.66 -37.24
N THR A 92 3.25 -10.07 -38.47
CA THR A 92 4.61 -10.39 -38.90
C THR A 92 5.45 -9.12 -38.85
N GLN A 93 6.57 -9.15 -38.11
CA GLN A 93 7.48 -8.02 -37.94
C GLN A 93 8.87 -8.38 -38.47
N ASN A 94 9.54 -7.44 -39.13
CA ASN A 94 10.97 -7.57 -39.44
C ASN A 94 11.75 -7.17 -38.19
N ARG A 95 12.46 -8.11 -37.56
CA ARG A 95 13.37 -7.78 -36.46
C ARG A 95 14.76 -7.56 -37.04
N ALA A 96 15.30 -6.37 -36.86
CA ALA A 96 16.71 -6.11 -37.11
C ALA A 96 17.55 -6.85 -36.06
N HIS A 97 18.40 -7.78 -36.49
CA HIS A 97 19.40 -8.41 -35.65
C HIS A 97 20.77 -8.05 -36.23
N GLY A 98 21.35 -6.95 -35.75
CA GLY A 98 22.52 -6.33 -36.37
C GLY A 98 22.18 -5.74 -37.74
N ILE A 99 22.98 -6.05 -38.77
CA ILE A 99 22.86 -5.51 -40.15
C ILE A 99 21.79 -6.25 -40.98
N LYS A 100 21.26 -7.39 -40.51
CA LYS A 100 20.25 -8.18 -41.25
C LYS A 100 18.87 -8.09 -40.60
N GLU A 101 17.87 -7.78 -41.42
CA GLU A 101 16.45 -7.90 -41.06
C GLU A 101 16.00 -9.35 -41.22
N ILE A 102 15.59 -9.99 -40.12
CA ILE A 102 14.99 -11.32 -40.15
C ILE A 102 13.47 -11.16 -39.92
N PRO A 103 12.61 -11.55 -40.88
CA PRO A 103 11.17 -11.50 -40.69
C PRO A 103 10.72 -12.56 -39.68
N SER A 104 10.16 -12.15 -38.54
CA SER A 104 9.46 -13.05 -37.64
C SER A 104 8.05 -13.30 -38.19
N LYS A 105 7.94 -14.25 -39.12
CA LYS A 105 6.66 -14.67 -39.71
C LYS A 105 5.71 -15.15 -38.61
N LYS A 106 4.45 -14.71 -38.68
CA LYS A 106 3.34 -15.15 -37.84
C LYS A 106 2.27 -15.84 -38.68
N VAL A 107 1.40 -16.59 -38.03
CA VAL A 107 0.21 -17.20 -38.64
C VAL A 107 -0.77 -16.12 -39.12
N SER A 108 -1.66 -16.48 -40.05
CA SER A 108 -2.64 -15.55 -40.63
C SER A 108 -3.56 -14.94 -39.58
N VAL A 109 -4.11 -13.76 -39.90
CA VAL A 109 -5.02 -13.03 -39.01
C VAL A 109 -6.27 -13.87 -38.72
N GLU A 110 -6.83 -14.54 -39.74
CA GLU A 110 -8.02 -15.39 -39.59
C GLU A 110 -7.79 -16.53 -38.59
N LEU A 111 -6.63 -17.18 -38.66
CA LEU A 111 -6.27 -18.26 -37.75
C LEU A 111 -6.04 -17.75 -36.32
N GLN A 112 -5.41 -16.59 -36.16
CA GLN A 112 -5.22 -15.97 -34.84
C GLN A 112 -6.55 -15.61 -34.17
N VAL A 113 -7.50 -15.08 -34.94
CA VAL A 113 -8.86 -14.75 -34.49
C VAL A 113 -9.63 -16.00 -34.09
N GLU A 114 -9.60 -17.05 -34.91
CA GLU A 114 -10.30 -18.30 -34.61
C GLU A 114 -9.72 -18.98 -33.35
N VAL A 115 -8.39 -19.01 -33.18
CA VAL A 115 -7.76 -19.54 -31.96
C VAL A 115 -8.23 -18.77 -30.71
N LEU A 116 -8.27 -17.44 -30.76
CA LEU A 116 -8.78 -16.63 -29.66
C LEU A 116 -10.28 -16.84 -29.42
N SER A 117 -11.06 -17.03 -30.49
CA SER A 117 -12.48 -17.33 -30.37
C SER A 117 -12.74 -18.66 -29.66
N GLN A 118 -11.94 -19.69 -29.93
CA GLN A 118 -12.06 -20.98 -29.25
C GLN A 118 -11.63 -20.91 -27.79
N ILE A 119 -10.61 -20.11 -27.46
CA ILE A 119 -10.23 -19.84 -26.07
C ILE A 119 -11.36 -19.14 -25.31
N MET A 120 -12.04 -18.18 -25.94
CA MET A 120 -13.17 -17.50 -25.31
C MET A 120 -14.37 -18.42 -25.09
N LYS A 121 -14.61 -19.39 -26.00
CA LYS A 121 -15.66 -20.40 -25.81
C LYS A 121 -15.34 -21.34 -24.65
N ASN A 122 -14.07 -21.71 -24.49
CA ASN A 122 -13.59 -22.66 -23.49
C ASN A 122 -12.87 -21.97 -22.32
N LEU A 123 -13.30 -20.73 -21.99
CA LEU A 123 -12.60 -19.87 -21.04
C LEU A 123 -12.42 -20.52 -19.66
N ASP A 124 -13.43 -21.29 -19.22
CA ASP A 124 -13.49 -21.95 -17.92
C ASP A 124 -12.22 -22.77 -17.61
N PHE A 125 -11.66 -23.46 -18.61
CA PHE A 125 -10.44 -24.28 -18.47
C PHE A 125 -9.14 -23.46 -18.42
N PHE A 126 -9.20 -22.17 -18.78
CA PHE A 126 -8.07 -21.26 -18.71
C PHE A 126 -8.13 -20.34 -17.47
N VAL A 127 -9.29 -20.21 -16.82
CA VAL A 127 -9.50 -19.32 -15.66
C VAL A 127 -8.50 -19.58 -14.52
N PRO A 128 -8.29 -20.82 -14.03
CA PRO A 128 -7.41 -21.06 -12.88
C PRO A 128 -5.96 -20.63 -13.17
N THR A 129 -5.50 -20.86 -14.39
CA THR A 129 -4.17 -20.49 -14.86
C THR A 129 -4.05 -18.98 -15.08
N ILE A 130 -5.06 -18.34 -15.66
CA ILE A 130 -5.08 -16.88 -15.84
C ILE A 130 -5.00 -16.19 -14.48
N GLN A 131 -5.78 -16.63 -13.49
CA GLN A 131 -5.78 -16.08 -12.13
C GLN A 131 -4.44 -16.26 -11.42
N LYS A 132 -3.83 -17.45 -11.52
CA LYS A 132 -2.54 -17.73 -10.87
C LYS A 132 -1.38 -16.89 -11.45
N TYR A 133 -1.45 -16.52 -12.73
CA TYR A 133 -0.34 -15.88 -13.45
C TYR A 133 -0.68 -14.51 -14.07
N VAL A 134 -1.66 -13.79 -13.51
CA VAL A 134 -2.10 -12.46 -14.00
C VAL A 134 -0.92 -11.49 -14.20
N SER A 135 0.05 -11.45 -13.29
CA SER A 135 1.18 -10.51 -13.34
C SER A 135 2.03 -10.66 -14.60
N ILE A 136 2.14 -11.87 -15.14
CA ILE A 136 2.91 -12.20 -16.34
C ILE A 136 2.06 -11.96 -17.60
N LEU A 137 0.79 -12.36 -17.55
CA LEU A 137 -0.11 -12.32 -18.71
C LEU A 137 -0.57 -10.90 -19.05
N LEU A 138 -0.78 -10.07 -18.04
CA LEU A 138 -1.40 -8.76 -18.19
C LEU A 138 -0.55 -7.79 -19.05
N PRO A 139 0.78 -7.66 -18.90
CA PRO A 139 1.61 -6.89 -19.83
C PRO A 139 1.57 -7.40 -21.27
N ILE A 140 1.47 -8.71 -21.47
CA ILE A 140 1.42 -9.34 -22.79
C ILE A 140 0.09 -9.00 -23.48
N LEU A 141 -1.02 -9.20 -22.78
CA LEU A 141 -2.37 -8.89 -23.28
C LEU A 141 -2.50 -7.40 -23.61
N ARG A 142 -1.93 -6.50 -22.80
CA ARG A 142 -1.89 -5.06 -23.11
C ARG A 142 -1.17 -4.74 -24.42
N LYS A 143 -0.03 -5.38 -24.67
CA LYS A 143 0.69 -5.18 -25.93
C LYS A 143 -0.14 -5.68 -27.12
N LEU A 144 -0.83 -6.81 -26.96
CA LEU A 144 -1.72 -7.36 -27.98
C LEU A 144 -2.95 -6.48 -28.26
N LEU A 145 -3.40 -5.68 -27.28
CA LEU A 145 -4.49 -4.71 -27.42
C LEU A 145 -4.21 -3.63 -28.48
N SER A 146 -2.94 -3.36 -28.80
CA SER A 146 -2.58 -2.41 -29.86
C SER A 146 -3.00 -2.88 -31.27
N TYR A 147 -3.25 -4.18 -31.46
CA TYR A 147 -3.61 -4.77 -32.75
C TYR A 147 -5.13 -4.87 -32.92
N GLU A 148 -5.68 -4.16 -33.92
CA GLU A 148 -7.12 -4.02 -34.16
C GLU A 148 -7.89 -5.33 -34.22
N PHE A 149 -7.40 -6.28 -35.02
CA PHE A 149 -8.02 -7.58 -35.24
C PHE A 149 -8.06 -8.47 -33.98
N LEU A 150 -7.29 -8.15 -32.93
CA LEU A 150 -7.29 -8.89 -31.66
C LEU A 150 -8.10 -8.18 -30.56
N ARG A 151 -8.45 -6.89 -30.74
CA ARG A 151 -9.01 -6.05 -29.67
C ARG A 151 -10.27 -6.62 -29.05
N LEU A 152 -11.17 -7.20 -29.84
CA LEU A 152 -12.44 -7.79 -29.34
C LEU A 152 -12.18 -8.85 -28.26
N TYR A 153 -11.37 -9.85 -28.59
CA TYR A 153 -11.10 -10.99 -27.71
C TYR A 153 -10.16 -10.62 -26.56
N ILE A 154 -9.13 -9.82 -26.83
CA ILE A 154 -8.17 -9.38 -25.81
C ILE A 154 -8.83 -8.43 -24.80
N SER A 155 -9.72 -7.53 -25.23
CA SER A 155 -10.48 -6.67 -24.31
C SER A 155 -11.40 -7.50 -23.43
N SER A 156 -12.01 -8.56 -23.96
CA SER A 156 -12.86 -9.48 -23.20
C SER A 156 -12.07 -10.24 -22.13
N LEU A 157 -10.87 -10.75 -22.47
CA LEU A 157 -9.96 -11.36 -21.50
C LEU A 157 -9.50 -10.37 -20.42
N LEU A 158 -9.20 -9.13 -20.79
CA LEU A 158 -8.82 -8.08 -19.85
C LEU A 158 -9.98 -7.71 -18.91
N LYS A 159 -11.21 -7.57 -19.44
CA LYS A 159 -12.42 -7.35 -18.63
C LYS A 159 -12.58 -8.48 -17.61
N PHE A 160 -12.45 -9.74 -18.04
CA PHE A 160 -12.51 -10.91 -17.15
C PHE A 160 -11.46 -10.84 -16.03
N ILE A 161 -10.20 -10.53 -16.38
CA ILE A 161 -9.12 -10.40 -15.40
C ILE A 161 -9.41 -9.30 -14.37
N PHE A 162 -9.92 -8.15 -14.81
CA PHE A 162 -10.22 -7.01 -13.93
C PHE A 162 -11.43 -7.25 -13.03
N LEU A 163 -12.49 -7.88 -13.55
CA LEU A 163 -13.70 -8.22 -12.77
C LEU A 163 -13.43 -9.27 -11.70
N GLN A 164 -12.58 -10.27 -12.00
CA GLN A 164 -12.22 -11.33 -11.05
C GLN A 164 -11.17 -10.89 -10.02
N ASN A 165 -10.41 -9.81 -10.29
CA ASN A 165 -9.35 -9.31 -9.40
C ASN A 165 -9.47 -7.81 -9.11
N PRO A 166 -10.56 -7.33 -8.47
CA PRO A 166 -10.74 -5.90 -8.17
C PRO A 166 -9.65 -5.35 -7.25
N ALA A 167 -9.07 -6.18 -6.37
CA ALA A 167 -7.95 -5.82 -5.50
C ALA A 167 -6.63 -5.55 -6.27
N ALA A 168 -6.48 -6.09 -7.49
CA ALA A 168 -5.32 -5.87 -8.36
C ALA A 168 -5.35 -4.52 -9.10
N VAL A 169 -6.50 -3.84 -9.10
CA VAL A 169 -6.75 -2.54 -9.74
C VAL A 169 -6.81 -1.39 -8.71
N GLY A 170 -7.18 -1.69 -7.46
CA GLY A 170 -7.45 -0.72 -6.38
C GLY A 170 -6.28 0.14 -5.88
N PHE A 171 -5.13 0.20 -6.55
CA PHE A 171 -3.98 1.00 -6.09
C PHE A 171 -3.33 1.86 -7.19
N CYS A 172 -4.14 2.54 -8.00
CA CYS A 172 -3.65 3.62 -8.87
C CYS A 172 -3.41 4.97 -8.14
N ARG A 173 -3.58 5.06 -6.79
CA ARG A 173 -3.49 6.33 -6.04
C ARG A 173 -2.38 6.48 -4.99
N ASN A 174 -1.69 5.42 -4.53
CA ASN A 174 -0.74 5.52 -3.41
C ASN A 174 0.66 4.97 -3.72
N TRP A 175 1.55 5.83 -4.20
CA TRP A 175 2.94 5.52 -4.53
C TRP A 175 3.91 5.60 -3.34
N LYS A 176 3.69 4.84 -2.25
CA LYS A 176 4.62 4.86 -1.09
C LYS A 176 5.09 3.50 -0.55
N LYS A 177 4.87 2.38 -1.23
CA LYS A 177 5.47 1.09 -0.85
C LYS A 177 6.05 0.37 -2.07
N PRO A 178 7.35 0.02 -2.10
CA PRO A 178 8.00 -0.59 -3.25
C PRO A 178 7.96 -2.14 -3.27
N GLU A 179 7.19 -2.81 -2.39
CA GLU A 179 7.34 -4.28 -2.18
C GLU A 179 6.09 -5.15 -2.45
N SER A 180 4.98 -4.61 -2.98
CA SER A 180 3.86 -5.44 -3.43
C SER A 180 3.92 -5.59 -4.95
N LEU A 181 3.93 -6.81 -5.49
CA LEU A 181 3.79 -7.09 -6.92
C LEU A 181 2.59 -6.31 -7.50
N HIS A 182 2.88 -5.20 -8.16
CA HIS A 182 1.89 -4.28 -8.72
C HIS A 182 1.34 -4.86 -10.03
N PHE A 183 0.07 -5.26 -10.05
CA PHE A 183 -0.56 -5.84 -11.25
C PHE A 183 -1.00 -4.76 -12.27
N THR A 184 -1.44 -3.59 -11.82
CA THR A 184 -1.74 -2.45 -12.69
C THR A 184 -0.98 -1.21 -12.20
N ARG A 185 -0.14 -0.65 -13.06
CA ARG A 185 0.57 0.61 -12.84
C ARG A 185 -0.21 1.74 -13.54
N LYS A 186 -0.07 2.99 -13.08
CA LYS A 186 -0.76 4.15 -13.66
C LYS A 186 -0.57 4.31 -15.19
N TRP A 187 0.58 3.90 -15.72
CA TRP A 187 0.83 3.92 -17.18
C TRP A 187 -0.03 2.92 -17.96
N ASP A 188 -0.50 1.85 -17.32
CA ASP A 188 -1.33 0.82 -17.95
C ASP A 188 -2.74 1.31 -18.23
N TYR A 189 -3.33 2.03 -17.26
CA TYR A 189 -4.60 2.73 -17.45
C TYR A 189 -4.46 3.83 -18.49
N ASN A 190 -3.38 4.62 -18.42
CA ASN A 190 -3.12 5.67 -19.40
C ASN A 190 -3.00 5.09 -20.82
N LEU A 191 -2.32 3.96 -21.01
CA LEU A 191 -2.20 3.33 -22.34
C LEU A 191 -3.57 2.91 -22.91
N ILE A 192 -4.44 2.32 -22.09
CA ILE A 192 -5.78 1.90 -22.54
C ILE A 192 -6.64 3.13 -22.85
N LYS A 193 -6.52 4.18 -22.03
CA LYS A 193 -7.22 5.47 -22.24
C LYS A 193 -6.71 6.18 -23.50
N ASP A 194 -5.40 6.17 -23.74
CA ASP A 194 -4.79 6.72 -24.95
C ASP A 194 -5.25 5.95 -26.20
N LEU A 195 -5.41 4.63 -26.10
CA LEU A 195 -5.98 3.82 -27.18
C LEU A 195 -7.46 4.14 -27.40
N GLN A 196 -8.27 4.33 -26.36
CA GLN A 196 -9.66 4.76 -26.49
C GLN A 196 -9.77 6.15 -27.12
N ILE A 197 -8.90 7.09 -26.75
CA ILE A 197 -8.85 8.43 -27.36
C ILE A 197 -8.48 8.34 -28.85
N LYS A 198 -7.56 7.45 -29.22
CA LYS A 198 -7.16 7.21 -30.61
C LYS A 198 -8.22 6.48 -31.43
N PHE A 199 -9.02 5.60 -30.81
CA PHE A 199 -10.06 4.80 -31.46
C PHE A 199 -11.41 4.98 -30.75
N PRO A 200 -12.04 6.17 -30.85
CA PRO A 200 -13.24 6.52 -30.09
C PRO A 200 -14.48 5.72 -30.50
N THR A 201 -14.48 5.14 -31.71
CA THR A 201 -15.57 4.34 -32.27
C THR A 201 -15.50 2.86 -31.87
N ASP A 202 -14.43 2.41 -31.19
CA ASP A 202 -14.27 1.02 -30.77
C ASP A 202 -15.08 0.76 -29.47
N PRO A 203 -16.19 0.00 -29.54
CA PRO A 203 -17.05 -0.23 -28.37
C PRO A 203 -16.33 -1.05 -27.29
N ASN A 204 -15.37 -1.91 -27.67
CA ASN A 204 -14.70 -2.82 -26.73
C ASN A 204 -13.74 -2.07 -25.81
N LEU A 205 -13.04 -1.07 -26.36
CA LEU A 205 -12.14 -0.19 -25.60
C LEU A 205 -12.94 0.73 -24.68
N ARG A 206 -14.07 1.26 -25.16
CA ARG A 206 -14.97 2.07 -24.34
C ARG A 206 -15.48 1.28 -23.14
N GLU A 207 -16.04 0.10 -23.36
CA GLU A 207 -16.53 -0.76 -22.28
C GLU A 207 -15.40 -1.20 -21.34
N LEU A 208 -14.18 -1.44 -21.85
CA LEU A 208 -13.03 -1.78 -21.01
C LEU A 208 -12.65 -0.62 -20.08
N VAL A 209 -12.66 0.62 -20.58
CA VAL A 209 -12.40 1.81 -19.76
C VAL A 209 -13.52 2.04 -18.74
N GLU A 210 -14.78 1.87 -19.13
CA GLU A 210 -15.93 1.96 -18.21
C GLU A 210 -15.81 0.95 -17.06
N VAL A 211 -15.41 -0.30 -17.34
CA VAL A 211 -15.14 -1.33 -16.30
C VAL A 211 -13.99 -0.91 -15.39
N ILE A 212 -12.89 -0.38 -15.93
CA ILE A 212 -11.75 0.05 -15.11
C ILE A 212 -12.09 1.29 -14.27
N ASP A 213 -12.84 2.24 -14.83
CA ASP A 213 -13.31 3.45 -14.14
C ASP A 213 -14.30 3.10 -13.01
N ALA A 214 -15.18 2.10 -13.22
CA ALA A 214 -16.08 1.58 -12.20
C ALA A 214 -15.32 0.93 -11.03
N ILE A 215 -14.26 0.17 -11.31
CA ILE A 215 -13.43 -0.49 -10.28
C ILE A 215 -12.55 0.53 -9.53
N THR A 216 -12.26 1.69 -10.12
CA THR A 216 -11.39 2.73 -9.53
C THR A 216 -12.13 3.85 -8.80
N ASN A 217 -13.47 3.93 -8.91
CA ASN A 217 -14.30 4.96 -8.27
C ASN A 217 -14.77 4.58 -6.85
N PRO A 218 -14.78 5.52 -5.88
CA PRO A 218 -15.16 5.26 -4.49
C PRO A 218 -16.68 5.22 -4.20
N ASN A 219 -17.52 5.61 -5.17
CA ASN A 219 -18.99 5.55 -5.07
C ASN A 219 -19.55 4.92 -6.35
N PRO A 220 -19.81 3.59 -6.39
CA PRO A 220 -20.46 2.98 -7.54
C PRO A 220 -21.95 3.36 -7.58
N PRO A 221 -22.56 3.64 -8.74
CA PRO A 221 -24.01 3.53 -8.88
C PRO A 221 -24.44 2.07 -8.62
N PRO A 222 -25.69 1.83 -8.19
CA PRO A 222 -26.12 0.52 -7.68
C PRO A 222 -25.86 -0.61 -8.70
N PHE A 223 -25.29 -1.71 -8.20
CA PHE A 223 -24.88 -2.93 -8.91
C PHE A 223 -25.99 -3.65 -9.69
N THR A 224 -27.25 -3.17 -9.64
CA THR A 224 -28.40 -3.74 -10.33
C THR A 224 -28.50 -3.37 -11.82
N LEU A 225 -27.65 -2.48 -12.33
CA LEU A 225 -27.65 -2.07 -13.75
C LEU A 225 -26.61 -2.80 -14.63
N TYR A 226 -25.69 -3.57 -14.06
CA TYR A 226 -24.56 -4.13 -14.82
C TYR A 226 -24.76 -5.58 -15.28
N THR A 227 -25.68 -6.33 -14.68
CA THR A 227 -26.08 -7.65 -15.20
C THR A 227 -26.95 -7.55 -16.44
N SER A 228 -27.77 -6.51 -16.58
CA SER A 228 -28.68 -6.33 -17.73
C SER A 228 -28.03 -5.73 -18.99
N VAL A 229 -26.88 -5.05 -18.86
CA VAL A 229 -26.18 -4.45 -20.01
C VAL A 229 -25.27 -5.46 -20.72
N ILE A 230 -24.77 -6.48 -20.02
CA ILE A 230 -23.97 -7.56 -20.61
C ILE A 230 -24.86 -8.53 -21.41
N GLU A 231 -26.15 -8.62 -21.09
CA GLU A 231 -27.09 -9.54 -21.76
C GLU A 231 -27.56 -9.10 -23.15
N THR A 232 -27.34 -7.85 -23.59
CA THR A 232 -28.09 -7.33 -24.76
C THR A 232 -27.29 -6.82 -25.95
N LYS A 233 -25.96 -6.68 -25.93
CA LYS A 233 -25.23 -6.10 -27.09
C LYS A 233 -23.88 -6.70 -27.50
N THR A 234 -23.45 -7.82 -26.93
CA THR A 234 -22.37 -8.62 -27.53
C THR A 234 -22.95 -9.98 -27.91
N GLY A 235 -23.05 -10.26 -29.21
CA GLY A 235 -23.58 -11.51 -29.76
C GLY A 235 -22.68 -12.73 -29.52
N VAL A 236 -22.15 -12.89 -28.31
CA VAL A 236 -21.36 -14.04 -27.87
C VAL A 236 -22.03 -14.64 -26.64
N SER A 237 -22.94 -15.57 -26.89
CA SER A 237 -23.80 -16.24 -25.93
C SER A 237 -23.08 -17.34 -25.11
N CYS A 238 -21.98 -17.01 -24.44
CA CYS A 238 -21.23 -18.00 -23.63
C CYS A 238 -21.43 -17.88 -22.12
N LEU A 239 -22.36 -17.05 -21.62
CA LEU A 239 -22.63 -16.92 -20.17
C LEU A 239 -23.94 -17.59 -19.69
N ARG A 240 -24.54 -18.50 -20.46
CA ARG A 240 -25.75 -19.24 -20.06
C ARG A 240 -25.51 -20.60 -19.36
N SER A 241 -24.28 -21.11 -19.31
CA SER A 241 -24.00 -22.46 -18.80
C SER A 241 -23.95 -22.61 -17.27
N LEU A 242 -23.96 -21.51 -16.51
CA LEU A 242 -23.89 -21.56 -15.04
C LEU A 242 -25.26 -21.70 -14.34
N GLU A 243 -26.39 -21.49 -15.02
CA GLU A 243 -27.73 -21.72 -14.44
C GLU A 243 -28.34 -23.09 -14.82
N GLU A 244 -28.02 -23.64 -15.99
CA GLU A 244 -28.64 -24.88 -16.49
C GLU A 244 -28.07 -26.18 -15.89
N ASN A 245 -26.84 -26.16 -15.35
CA ASN A 245 -26.24 -27.33 -14.71
C ASN A 245 -26.84 -27.67 -13.33
N SER A 246 -27.77 -26.85 -12.82
CA SER A 246 -28.57 -27.16 -11.63
C SER A 246 -29.80 -28.04 -11.91
N LYS A 247 -30.20 -28.24 -13.18
CA LYS A 247 -31.45 -28.94 -13.56
C LYS A 247 -31.27 -30.31 -14.21
N ARG A 248 -30.05 -30.80 -14.43
CA ARG A 248 -29.79 -32.14 -14.99
C ARG A 248 -28.92 -33.03 -14.10
N ARG A 249 -29.36 -33.29 -12.87
CA ARG A 249 -29.03 -34.53 -12.16
C ARG A 249 -30.33 -35.17 -11.70
N LYS A 250 -30.66 -36.32 -12.31
CA LYS A 250 -31.77 -37.18 -11.90
C LYS A 250 -31.60 -37.54 -10.42
N ILE A 251 -32.48 -37.01 -9.58
CA ILE A 251 -32.70 -37.50 -8.22
C ILE A 251 -33.85 -38.52 -8.33
N GLY A 252 -33.52 -39.81 -8.15
CA GLY A 252 -34.45 -40.82 -7.64
C GLY A 252 -34.28 -40.96 -6.11
N PRO A 253 -35.24 -41.57 -5.39
CA PRO A 253 -36.27 -40.81 -4.69
C PRO A 253 -35.97 -40.51 -3.22
N ALA A 254 -36.47 -39.34 -2.83
CA ALA A 254 -36.80 -38.82 -1.51
C ALA A 254 -36.78 -39.79 -0.30
N SER A 255 -35.98 -39.44 0.71
CA SER A 255 -36.46 -39.45 2.10
C SER A 255 -36.85 -38.03 2.49
N LYS A 256 -38.12 -37.86 2.81
CA LYS A 256 -38.80 -36.61 3.19
C LYS A 256 -38.04 -35.86 4.29
N CYS A 257 -37.71 -34.59 4.04
CA CYS A 257 -37.58 -33.59 5.10
C CYS A 257 -38.49 -32.42 4.73
N ASN A 258 -39.49 -32.19 5.58
CA ASN A 258 -40.53 -31.20 5.42
C ASN A 258 -39.94 -29.78 5.39
N VAL A 259 -40.19 -29.04 4.32
CA VAL A 259 -40.06 -27.59 4.30
C VAL A 259 -41.34 -27.02 4.91
N THR A 260 -41.30 -26.61 6.16
CA THR A 260 -42.20 -25.58 6.67
C THR A 260 -41.60 -24.23 6.31
N ARG A 261 -42.30 -23.49 5.43
CA ARG A 261 -42.06 -22.06 5.23
C ARG A 261 -42.24 -21.36 6.58
N ASN A 262 -41.18 -20.77 7.12
CA ASN A 262 -41.28 -19.64 8.02
C ASN A 262 -40.22 -18.60 7.63
N SER A 263 -40.68 -17.37 7.55
CA SER A 263 -39.94 -16.12 7.41
C SER A 263 -38.96 -15.92 8.57
N GLY A 264 -37.76 -15.41 8.26
CA GLY A 264 -36.79 -14.91 9.23
C GLY A 264 -35.68 -15.91 9.56
N ASP A 265 -34.44 -15.43 9.51
CA ASP A 265 -33.18 -16.05 9.95
C ASP A 265 -32.65 -17.25 9.16
N VAL A 266 -31.61 -16.97 8.35
CA VAL A 266 -30.75 -18.01 7.75
C VAL A 266 -29.62 -18.30 8.72
N ALA A 267 -29.79 -19.34 9.54
CA ALA A 267 -28.71 -19.93 10.34
C ALA A 267 -27.75 -20.71 9.42
N ILE A 268 -26.45 -20.42 9.51
CA ILE A 268 -25.40 -21.14 8.76
C ILE A 268 -25.00 -22.39 9.54
N SER A 269 -25.23 -23.56 8.98
CA SER A 269 -24.66 -24.83 9.43
C SER A 269 -23.18 -24.91 9.02
N ILE A 270 -22.28 -24.89 10.00
CA ILE A 270 -20.83 -24.84 9.80
C ILE A 270 -20.28 -26.27 9.67
N GLY A 271 -19.97 -26.68 8.44
CA GLY A 271 -19.02 -27.75 8.14
C GLY A 271 -17.70 -27.15 7.65
N LEU A 272 -16.56 -27.77 7.97
CA LEU A 272 -15.22 -27.27 7.62
C LEU A 272 -15.10 -26.91 6.12
N PRO A 273 -14.51 -25.76 5.75
CA PRO A 273 -14.51 -25.34 4.35
C PRO A 273 -13.32 -25.86 3.55
N SER A 274 -13.63 -26.37 2.35
CA SER A 274 -12.68 -26.49 1.24
C SER A 274 -12.50 -25.11 0.56
N GLY A 275 -11.36 -24.87 -0.11
CA GLY A 275 -10.96 -23.54 -0.62
C GLY A 275 -11.94 -22.79 -1.55
N HIS A 276 -12.99 -23.44 -2.07
CA HIS A 276 -14.08 -22.76 -2.79
C HIS A 276 -15.07 -22.03 -1.85
N GLN A 277 -15.29 -22.55 -0.63
CA GLN A 277 -16.16 -21.91 0.36
C GLN A 277 -15.53 -20.64 0.94
N GLU A 278 -14.20 -20.54 0.97
CA GLU A 278 -13.48 -19.33 1.40
C GLU A 278 -13.82 -18.10 0.56
N THR A 279 -13.88 -18.25 -0.77
CA THR A 279 -14.17 -17.14 -1.70
C THR A 279 -15.63 -16.69 -1.62
N LEU A 280 -16.55 -17.63 -1.41
CA LEU A 280 -17.96 -17.33 -1.12
C LEU A 280 -18.13 -16.58 0.19
N VAL A 281 -17.42 -17.01 1.24
CA VAL A 281 -17.41 -16.33 2.55
C VAL A 281 -16.81 -14.92 2.43
N LYS A 282 -15.73 -14.75 1.65
CA LYS A 282 -15.12 -13.44 1.31
C LYS A 282 -16.12 -12.47 0.67
N HIS A 283 -16.84 -12.92 -0.36
CA HIS A 283 -17.85 -12.10 -1.03
C HIS A 283 -19.08 -11.85 -0.16
N MET A 284 -19.53 -12.85 0.61
CA MET A 284 -20.68 -12.70 1.49
C MET A 284 -20.42 -11.66 2.59
N PHE A 285 -19.25 -11.69 3.24
CA PHE A 285 -18.89 -10.68 4.24
C PHE A 285 -18.71 -9.28 3.64
N ALA A 286 -18.13 -9.16 2.45
CA ALA A 286 -17.99 -7.87 1.76
C ALA A 286 -19.36 -7.27 1.37
N VAL A 287 -20.30 -8.11 0.91
CA VAL A 287 -21.69 -7.72 0.59
C VAL A 287 -22.45 -7.34 1.86
N GLN A 288 -22.31 -8.10 2.94
CA GLN A 288 -22.94 -7.79 4.24
C GLN A 288 -22.39 -6.50 4.86
N LEU A 289 -21.10 -6.19 4.65
CA LEU A 289 -20.49 -4.93 5.07
C LEU A 289 -21.04 -3.74 4.26
N CYS A 290 -21.18 -3.88 2.94
CA CYS A 290 -21.81 -2.85 2.11
C CYS A 290 -23.30 -2.65 2.44
N ALA A 291 -23.96 -3.67 2.98
CA ALA A 291 -25.34 -3.62 3.43
C ALA A 291 -25.51 -3.17 4.90
N ASN A 292 -24.43 -2.87 5.65
CA ASN A 292 -24.45 -2.59 7.10
C ASN A 292 -25.16 -3.68 7.94
N LYS A 293 -25.10 -4.96 7.52
CA LYS A 293 -25.76 -6.09 8.17
C LYS A 293 -24.77 -7.15 8.68
N LEU A 294 -23.53 -6.75 8.95
CA LEU A 294 -22.50 -7.69 9.42
C LEU A 294 -22.86 -8.20 10.82
N ASN A 295 -23.16 -9.50 10.96
CA ASN A 295 -23.42 -10.12 12.25
C ASN A 295 -22.09 -10.39 12.97
N LEU A 296 -21.72 -9.49 13.91
CA LEU A 296 -20.46 -9.62 14.67
C LEU A 296 -20.41 -10.90 15.53
N VAL A 297 -21.56 -11.47 15.91
CA VAL A 297 -21.63 -12.70 16.71
C VAL A 297 -21.22 -13.92 15.88
N GLU A 298 -21.62 -13.99 14.61
CA GLU A 298 -21.21 -15.06 13.70
C GLU A 298 -19.71 -15.00 13.40
N VAL A 299 -19.18 -13.79 13.20
CA VAL A 299 -17.74 -13.55 13.03
C VAL A 299 -16.95 -13.98 14.27
N ASP A 300 -17.45 -13.63 15.46
CA ASP A 300 -16.82 -14.00 16.73
C ASP A 300 -16.81 -15.53 16.95
N ASN A 301 -17.91 -16.22 16.62
CA ASN A 301 -18.00 -17.67 16.69
C ASN A 301 -17.05 -18.35 15.70
N TYR A 302 -16.87 -17.79 14.51
CA TYR A 302 -15.91 -18.31 13.53
C TYR A 302 -14.46 -18.21 14.04
N PHE A 303 -14.07 -17.08 14.64
CA PHE A 303 -12.75 -16.94 15.24
C PHE A 303 -12.51 -17.90 16.41
N LYS A 304 -13.55 -18.18 17.22
CA LYS A 304 -13.48 -19.19 18.29
C LYS A 304 -13.23 -20.60 17.74
N ILE A 305 -13.84 -20.96 16.61
CA ILE A 305 -13.70 -22.29 15.99
C ILE A 305 -12.32 -22.46 15.34
N THR A 306 -11.81 -21.43 14.68
CA THR A 306 -10.55 -21.48 13.92
C THR A 306 -9.29 -21.25 14.76
N SER A 307 -9.46 -20.92 16.04
CA SER A 307 -8.38 -20.66 17.02
C SER A 307 -7.27 -19.71 16.55
N PHE A 308 -7.54 -18.88 15.53
CA PHE A 308 -6.58 -18.02 14.85
C PHE A 308 -5.37 -18.76 14.23
N GLN A 309 -5.43 -20.09 14.06
CA GLN A 309 -4.31 -20.93 13.59
C GLN A 309 -4.30 -21.18 12.08
N ASP A 310 -5.38 -20.84 11.36
CA ASP A 310 -5.46 -21.07 9.93
C ASP A 310 -4.61 -20.05 9.14
N LYS A 311 -3.44 -20.52 8.68
CA LYS A 311 -2.37 -19.72 8.06
C LYS A 311 -2.79 -19.06 6.75
N ASP A 312 -3.73 -19.66 6.02
CA ASP A 312 -4.18 -19.18 4.70
C ASP A 312 -5.38 -18.22 4.80
N PHE A 313 -6.14 -18.26 5.90
CA PHE A 313 -7.43 -17.57 6.04
C PHE A 313 -7.34 -16.28 6.88
N CYS A 314 -6.42 -16.22 7.84
CA CYS A 314 -6.10 -15.01 8.62
C CYS A 314 -5.38 -13.93 7.80
N ASP A 315 -5.33 -14.13 6.49
CA ASP A 315 -4.78 -13.19 5.55
C ASP A 315 -5.53 -11.85 5.60
N HIS A 316 -4.74 -10.83 5.30
CA HIS A 316 -4.94 -9.38 5.39
C HIS A 316 -6.35 -8.81 5.12
N TRP A 317 -7.27 -9.56 4.51
CA TRP A 317 -8.59 -9.14 4.07
C TRP A 317 -9.64 -9.08 5.19
N ILE A 318 -9.81 -10.09 6.05
CA ILE A 318 -10.81 -10.04 7.14
C ILE A 318 -10.49 -8.86 8.06
N VAL A 319 -9.21 -8.73 8.42
CA VAL A 319 -8.71 -7.63 9.24
C VAL A 319 -8.96 -6.27 8.58
N ARG A 320 -8.93 -6.17 7.24
CA ARG A 320 -9.28 -4.94 6.51
C ARG A 320 -10.78 -4.68 6.50
N VAL A 321 -11.60 -5.72 6.26
CA VAL A 321 -13.06 -5.65 6.27
C VAL A 321 -13.56 -5.22 7.65
N LEU A 322 -13.11 -5.88 8.72
CA LEU A 322 -13.45 -5.52 10.10
C LEU A 322 -12.94 -4.12 10.48
N TRP A 323 -11.77 -3.72 9.97
CA TRP A 323 -11.27 -2.37 10.20
C TRP A 323 -12.14 -1.31 9.53
N CYS A 324 -12.52 -1.51 8.27
CA CYS A 324 -13.46 -0.65 7.57
C CYS A 324 -14.79 -0.59 8.33
N TYR A 325 -15.33 -1.74 8.75
CA TYR A 325 -16.55 -1.80 9.54
C TYR A 325 -16.46 -0.96 10.81
N ARG A 326 -15.39 -1.14 11.59
CA ARG A 326 -15.17 -0.38 12.84
C ARG A 326 -15.06 1.12 12.57
N HIS A 327 -14.39 1.51 11.50
CA HIS A 327 -14.26 2.92 11.14
C HIS A 327 -15.63 3.57 10.82
N PHE A 328 -16.54 2.82 10.22
CA PHE A 328 -17.92 3.28 9.92
C PHE A 328 -18.87 3.17 11.12
N ASN A 329 -18.76 2.11 11.92
CA ASN A 329 -19.64 1.85 13.08
C ASN A 329 -18.86 1.78 14.40
N LYS A 330 -18.48 2.94 14.93
CA LYS A 330 -17.60 3.07 16.11
C LYS A 330 -18.20 2.55 17.41
N LYS A 331 -19.52 2.69 17.60
CA LYS A 331 -20.15 2.46 18.91
C LYS A 331 -20.42 0.98 19.20
N ASP A 332 -20.74 0.19 18.18
CA ASP A 332 -21.24 -1.18 18.39
C ASP A 332 -20.21 -2.26 18.02
N PHE A 333 -19.04 -1.89 17.50
CA PHE A 333 -18.00 -2.85 17.16
C PHE A 333 -17.34 -3.43 18.42
N PHE A 334 -17.58 -4.71 18.70
CA PHE A 334 -16.90 -5.49 19.74
C PHE A 334 -16.85 -6.97 19.32
N ILE A 335 -15.67 -7.58 19.39
CA ILE A 335 -15.47 -9.01 19.09
C ILE A 335 -14.67 -9.59 20.25
N SER A 336 -15.32 -10.46 21.04
CA SER A 336 -14.79 -10.97 22.32
C SER A 336 -13.51 -11.80 22.11
N SER A 337 -13.51 -12.66 21.09
CA SER A 337 -12.38 -13.54 20.74
C SER A 337 -11.14 -12.76 20.33
N ILE A 338 -11.28 -11.66 19.58
CA ILE A 338 -10.16 -10.81 19.17
C ILE A 338 -9.54 -10.11 20.39
N ASN A 339 -10.38 -9.58 21.28
CA ASN A 339 -9.91 -8.94 22.49
C ASN A 339 -9.13 -9.94 23.36
N GLU A 340 -9.71 -11.13 23.60
CA GLU A 340 -9.06 -12.19 24.36
C GLU A 340 -7.74 -12.64 23.70
N PHE A 341 -7.73 -12.88 22.39
CA PHE A 341 -6.54 -13.30 21.66
C PHE A 341 -5.40 -12.28 21.70
N VAL A 342 -5.71 -11.00 21.51
CA VAL A 342 -4.67 -9.98 21.50
C VAL A 342 -4.21 -9.62 22.92
N LEU A 343 -5.10 -9.65 23.92
CA LEU A 343 -4.77 -9.29 25.30
C LEU A 343 -4.19 -10.44 26.13
N ASN A 344 -4.48 -11.71 25.79
CA ASN A 344 -3.93 -12.83 26.54
C ASN A 344 -2.40 -12.84 26.46
N SER A 345 -1.80 -12.67 27.63
CA SER A 345 -0.38 -12.46 27.86
C SER A 345 0.37 -13.72 28.35
N ASN A 346 -0.36 -14.80 28.61
CA ASN A 346 0.08 -15.85 29.51
C ASN A 346 0.76 -17.00 28.75
N GLU A 347 2.07 -17.15 29.01
CA GLU A 347 2.86 -18.40 28.91
C GLU A 347 2.94 -19.14 27.56
N ASP A 348 2.95 -18.44 26.43
CA ASP A 348 3.12 -19.12 25.15
C ASP A 348 4.56 -19.61 24.89
N LYS A 349 4.73 -20.93 24.85
CA LYS A 349 5.89 -21.61 24.23
C LYS A 349 6.06 -21.21 22.75
N ASP A 350 4.98 -20.71 22.11
CA ASP A 350 4.92 -20.31 20.70
C ASP A 350 4.73 -18.79 20.48
N TRP A 351 5.15 -17.96 21.45
CA TRP A 351 4.99 -16.49 21.36
C TRP A 351 5.46 -15.88 20.02
N PRO A 352 6.60 -16.28 19.40
CA PRO A 352 7.02 -15.76 18.09
C PRO A 352 5.96 -15.87 16.99
N GLN A 353 5.30 -17.02 16.90
CA GLN A 353 4.29 -17.29 15.87
C GLN A 353 3.02 -16.51 16.19
N LEU A 354 2.57 -16.56 17.44
CA LEU A 354 1.38 -15.85 17.89
C LEU A 354 1.54 -14.33 17.79
N PHE A 355 2.71 -13.78 18.10
CA PHE A 355 2.98 -12.35 18.01
C PHE A 355 2.85 -11.84 16.58
N HIS A 356 3.34 -12.61 15.59
CA HIS A 356 3.18 -12.26 14.17
C HIS A 356 1.71 -12.06 13.78
N HIS A 357 0.82 -12.93 14.28
CA HIS A 357 -0.61 -12.87 14.01
C HIS A 357 -1.31 -11.79 14.86
N ARG A 358 -1.04 -11.72 16.17
CA ARG A 358 -1.61 -10.75 17.12
C ARG A 358 -1.45 -9.32 16.63
N VAL A 359 -0.29 -8.97 16.07
CA VAL A 359 0.00 -7.62 15.53
C VAL A 359 -1.06 -7.15 14.53
N ASN A 360 -1.62 -8.05 13.71
CA ASN A 360 -2.64 -7.67 12.71
C ASN A 360 -3.95 -7.22 13.34
N PHE A 361 -4.28 -7.74 14.52
CA PHE A 361 -5.59 -7.54 15.15
C PHE A 361 -5.58 -6.39 16.17
N ILE A 362 -4.43 -5.80 16.49
CA ILE A 362 -4.31 -4.74 17.52
C ILE A 362 -5.27 -3.59 17.28
N ARG A 363 -5.39 -3.10 16.04
CA ARG A 363 -6.28 -2.00 15.69
C ARG A 363 -7.78 -2.33 15.85
N LEU A 364 -8.12 -3.60 16.04
CA LEU A 364 -9.50 -4.09 16.21
C LEU A 364 -9.89 -4.31 17.67
N ILE A 365 -9.00 -4.07 18.63
CA ILE A 365 -9.29 -4.26 20.06
C ILE A 365 -10.21 -3.14 20.58
N LYS A 366 -11.20 -3.48 21.42
CA LYS A 366 -11.98 -2.50 22.17
C LYS A 366 -12.03 -2.93 23.63
N THR A 367 -11.10 -2.42 24.45
CA THR A 367 -10.94 -2.81 25.86
C THR A 367 -10.47 -1.68 26.75
N ASN A 368 -10.34 -2.00 28.04
CA ASN A 368 -9.92 -1.08 29.10
C ASN A 368 -8.43 -0.75 29.01
N VAL A 369 -8.10 0.48 29.40
CA VAL A 369 -6.76 1.04 29.49
C VAL A 369 -5.75 0.15 30.24
N SER A 370 -6.16 -0.49 31.33
CA SER A 370 -5.31 -1.33 32.18
C SER A 370 -4.80 -2.60 31.47
N GLU A 371 -5.64 -3.24 30.67
CA GLU A 371 -5.30 -4.46 29.93
C GLU A 371 -4.38 -4.16 28.75
N MET A 372 -4.61 -3.04 28.05
CA MET A 372 -3.69 -2.58 27.00
C MET A 372 -2.30 -2.31 27.58
N ARG A 373 -2.24 -1.69 28.76
CA ARG A 373 -0.98 -1.40 29.45
C ARG A 373 -0.22 -2.66 29.80
N SER A 374 -0.86 -3.66 30.42
CA SER A 374 -0.20 -4.92 30.79
C SER A 374 0.32 -5.68 29.57
N MET A 375 -0.46 -5.68 28.48
CA MET A 375 -0.07 -6.28 27.20
C MET A 375 1.23 -5.67 26.66
N ILE A 376 1.31 -4.33 26.54
CA ILE A 376 2.49 -3.67 25.95
C ILE A 376 3.73 -3.86 26.82
N ILE A 377 3.57 -3.82 28.15
CA ILE A 377 4.69 -4.05 29.08
C ILE A 377 5.23 -5.47 28.93
N ASN A 378 4.36 -6.48 28.80
CA ASN A 378 4.77 -7.86 28.62
C ASN A 378 5.40 -8.09 27.24
N ASP A 379 4.77 -7.58 26.18
CA ASP A 379 5.30 -7.69 24.81
C ASP A 379 6.67 -7.00 24.68
N LYS A 380 6.90 -5.86 25.38
CA LYS A 380 8.22 -5.22 25.45
C LYS A 380 9.28 -6.14 26.04
N LYS A 381 8.99 -6.81 27.17
CA LYS A 381 9.94 -7.75 27.80
C LYS A 381 10.26 -8.92 26.87
N LYS A 382 9.26 -9.47 26.20
CA LYS A 382 9.46 -10.58 25.24
C LYS A 382 10.23 -10.12 24.00
N LEU A 383 9.89 -8.95 23.43
CA LEU A 383 10.63 -8.36 22.32
C LEU A 383 12.10 -8.14 22.66
N GLN A 384 12.44 -7.70 23.87
CA GLN A 384 13.83 -7.57 24.31
C GLN A 384 14.60 -8.90 24.23
N THR A 385 13.97 -10.00 24.63
CA THR A 385 14.57 -11.34 24.58
C THR A 385 14.71 -11.86 23.15
N TYR A 386 13.64 -11.77 22.35
CA TYR A 386 13.61 -12.35 21.00
C TYR A 386 14.29 -11.49 19.92
N HIS A 387 14.39 -10.17 20.12
CA HIS A 387 15.11 -9.29 19.20
C HIS A 387 16.61 -9.64 19.11
N LEU A 388 17.20 -10.18 20.17
CA LEU A 388 18.59 -10.66 20.13
C LEU A 388 18.76 -11.91 19.26
N GLN A 389 17.69 -12.66 19.02
CA GLN A 389 17.72 -13.89 18.21
C GLN A 389 17.57 -13.59 16.70
N ASP A 390 16.61 -12.74 16.33
CA ASP A 390 16.43 -12.27 14.95
C ASP A 390 16.09 -10.77 14.90
N PRO A 391 17.11 -9.89 14.88
CA PRO A 391 16.89 -8.44 14.88
C PRO A 391 16.05 -7.95 13.70
N HIS A 392 16.17 -8.56 12.52
CA HIS A 392 15.51 -8.07 11.32
C HIS A 392 14.01 -8.38 11.33
N LEU A 393 13.62 -9.61 11.68
CA LEU A 393 12.22 -10.01 11.76
C LEU A 393 11.48 -9.20 12.85
N TYR A 394 12.03 -9.17 14.07
CA TYR A 394 11.36 -8.52 15.19
C TYR A 394 11.39 -7.00 15.11
N SER A 395 12.37 -6.39 14.43
CA SER A 395 12.31 -4.96 14.11
C SER A 395 11.12 -4.64 13.21
N ARG A 396 10.90 -5.42 12.14
CA ARG A 396 9.73 -5.24 11.24
C ARG A 396 8.40 -5.49 11.95
N LEU A 397 8.33 -6.50 12.82
CA LEU A 397 7.11 -6.77 13.59
C LEU A 397 6.85 -5.67 14.63
N CYS A 398 7.89 -5.14 15.26
CA CYS A 398 7.78 -4.00 16.18
C CYS A 398 7.31 -2.73 15.45
N GLU A 399 7.83 -2.46 14.24
CA GLU A 399 7.34 -1.36 13.40
C GLU A 399 5.83 -1.48 13.14
N LYS A 400 5.38 -2.67 12.75
CA LYS A 400 3.96 -2.94 12.49
C LYS A 400 3.13 -2.82 13.77
N TYR A 401 3.62 -3.39 14.88
CA TYR A 401 2.98 -3.30 16.20
C TYR A 401 2.70 -1.85 16.62
N ILE A 402 3.72 -0.99 16.57
CA ILE A 402 3.59 0.42 16.95
C ILE A 402 2.58 1.13 16.03
N MET A 403 2.59 0.85 14.73
CA MET A 403 1.68 1.52 13.80
C MET A 403 0.22 1.09 13.95
N GLU A 404 -0.02 -0.20 14.13
CA GLU A 404 -1.37 -0.73 14.36
C GLU A 404 -1.90 -0.21 15.71
N PHE A 405 -1.05 -0.15 16.74
CA PHE A 405 -1.40 0.44 18.02
C PHE A 405 -1.70 1.94 17.92
N LEU A 406 -0.89 2.72 17.21
CA LEU A 406 -1.18 4.14 16.97
C LEU A 406 -2.44 4.36 16.14
N SER A 407 -2.79 3.43 15.25
CA SER A 407 -4.03 3.51 14.47
C SER A 407 -5.28 3.26 15.31
N LEU A 408 -5.16 2.54 16.43
CA LEU A 408 -6.23 2.39 17.41
C LEU A 408 -6.74 3.75 17.89
N PHE A 409 -5.81 4.65 18.25
CA PHE A 409 -6.12 6.00 18.72
C PHE A 409 -6.76 6.90 17.64
N ASP A 410 -6.60 6.56 16.35
CA ASP A 410 -7.28 7.29 15.28
C ASP A 410 -8.80 7.02 15.31
N VAL A 411 -9.24 5.83 15.74
CA VAL A 411 -10.65 5.42 15.73
C VAL A 411 -11.31 5.65 17.07
N ASP A 412 -10.72 5.10 18.14
CA ASP A 412 -11.23 5.19 19.51
C ASP A 412 -10.12 5.66 20.45
N PHE A 413 -10.37 6.72 21.20
CA PHE A 413 -9.49 7.16 22.28
C PHE A 413 -10.05 6.68 23.62
N PRO A 414 -9.46 5.65 24.25
CA PRO A 414 -10.08 4.95 25.37
C PRO A 414 -9.80 5.55 26.75
N GLY A 415 -9.08 6.67 26.88
CA GLY A 415 -8.41 6.98 28.16
C GLY A 415 -8.38 8.44 28.62
N SER A 416 -7.82 8.61 29.81
CA SER A 416 -7.40 9.87 30.42
C SER A 416 -6.03 10.33 29.87
N PHE A 417 -5.63 11.57 30.17
CA PHE A 417 -4.31 12.10 29.82
C PHE A 417 -3.15 11.26 30.37
N GLU A 418 -3.27 10.78 31.61
CA GLU A 418 -2.24 9.99 32.30
C GLU A 418 -1.90 8.71 31.54
N PHE A 419 -2.92 8.05 30.97
CA PHE A 419 -2.72 6.88 30.13
C PHE A 419 -1.95 7.23 28.86
N LEU A 420 -2.29 8.33 28.21
CA LEU A 420 -1.62 8.76 26.98
C LEU A 420 -0.14 9.06 27.24
N GLU A 421 0.17 9.75 28.34
CA GLU A 421 1.55 10.03 28.72
C GLU A 421 2.34 8.74 28.97
N GLU A 422 1.79 7.82 29.77
CA GLU A 422 2.46 6.56 30.06
C GLU A 422 2.72 5.73 28.80
N ILE A 423 1.70 5.56 27.96
CA ILE A 423 1.79 4.79 26.73
C ILE A 423 2.78 5.42 25.76
N THR A 424 2.79 6.75 25.66
CA THR A 424 3.75 7.48 24.83
C THR A 424 5.19 7.16 25.24
N LEU A 425 5.47 7.10 26.53
CA LEU A 425 6.80 6.72 27.05
C LEU A 425 7.14 5.25 26.71
N ILE A 426 6.19 4.33 26.86
CA ILE A 426 6.41 2.92 26.54
C ILE A 426 6.65 2.72 25.03
N LEU A 427 5.90 3.41 24.17
CA LEU A 427 6.10 3.36 22.70
C LEU A 427 7.44 3.96 22.29
N LEU A 428 7.87 5.05 22.92
CA LEU A 428 9.20 5.62 22.71
C LEU A 428 10.30 4.62 23.07
N ASP A 429 10.17 3.92 24.18
CA ASP A 429 11.11 2.87 24.57
C ASP A 429 11.11 1.71 23.56
N LEU A 430 9.96 1.31 23.02
CA LEU A 430 9.88 0.28 21.98
C LEU A 430 10.55 0.71 20.67
N SER A 431 10.56 2.02 20.38
CA SER A 431 11.23 2.57 19.20
C SER A 431 12.74 2.37 19.17
N GLN A 432 13.35 1.89 20.26
CA GLN A 432 14.76 1.47 20.26
C GLN A 432 15.00 0.24 19.37
N PHE A 433 14.00 -0.65 19.24
CA PHE A 433 14.07 -1.86 18.39
C PHE A 433 13.72 -1.57 16.92
N CYS A 434 13.14 -0.41 16.64
CA CYS A 434 12.70 -0.03 15.30
C CYS A 434 12.99 1.47 15.00
N PRO A 435 14.26 1.86 14.82
CA PRO A 435 14.64 3.26 14.66
C PRO A 435 14.01 3.92 13.43
N ARG A 436 13.70 3.16 12.37
CA ARG A 436 13.16 3.67 11.10
C ARG A 436 11.78 4.31 11.26
N ILE A 437 10.96 3.84 12.19
CA ILE A 437 9.59 4.32 12.36
C ILE A 437 9.47 5.48 13.34
N ARG A 438 10.57 5.84 14.02
CA ARG A 438 10.58 6.83 15.10
C ARG A 438 10.02 8.19 14.66
N SER A 439 10.37 8.66 13.46
CA SER A 439 9.85 9.90 12.86
C SER A 439 8.33 9.86 12.64
N ILE A 440 7.83 8.76 12.11
CA ILE A 440 6.40 8.55 11.83
C ILE A 440 5.62 8.45 13.14
N MET A 441 6.18 7.72 14.11
CA MET A 441 5.61 7.52 15.44
C MET A 441 5.44 8.86 16.18
N VAL A 442 6.51 9.66 16.31
CA VAL A 442 6.43 10.96 17.01
C VAL A 442 5.51 11.94 16.28
N ARG A 443 5.45 11.89 14.94
CA ARG A 443 4.49 12.69 14.17
C ARG A 443 3.05 12.30 14.46
N LYS A 444 2.74 11.00 14.52
CA LYS A 444 1.40 10.51 14.87
C LYS A 444 1.02 10.88 16.31
N ILE A 445 1.95 10.75 17.25
CA ILE A 445 1.76 11.19 18.65
C ILE A 445 1.44 12.70 18.68
N LEU A 446 2.20 13.53 17.98
CA LEU A 446 1.93 14.97 17.88
C LEU A 446 0.53 15.26 17.34
N LEU A 447 0.10 14.55 16.28
CA LEU A 447 -1.24 14.70 15.70
C LEU A 447 -2.34 14.25 16.67
N LEU A 448 -2.10 13.18 17.42
CA LEU A 448 -3.02 12.70 18.46
C LEU A 448 -3.20 13.76 19.56
N TYR A 449 -2.11 14.32 20.08
CA TYR A 449 -2.16 15.42 21.05
C TYR A 449 -2.90 16.65 20.50
N LYS A 450 -2.67 17.01 19.22
CA LYS A 450 -3.42 18.10 18.57
C LYS A 450 -4.92 17.81 18.47
N ARG A 451 -5.30 16.59 18.12
CA ARG A 451 -6.71 16.17 18.01
C ARG A 451 -7.40 16.20 19.36
N LEU A 452 -6.76 15.66 20.40
CA LEU A 452 -7.31 15.62 21.75
C LEU A 452 -7.59 17.01 22.31
N ARG A 453 -6.73 17.98 21.99
CA ARG A 453 -7.04 19.39 22.27
C ARG A 453 -8.36 19.78 21.64
N VAL A 454 -8.51 19.65 20.33
CA VAL A 454 -9.74 20.10 19.63
C VAL A 454 -11.01 19.47 20.21
N THR A 455 -10.95 18.19 20.61
CA THR A 455 -12.14 17.44 21.03
C THR A 455 -12.59 17.69 22.47
N ASP A 456 -11.70 18.01 23.42
CA ASP A 456 -12.08 18.02 24.84
C ASP A 456 -11.61 19.26 25.60
N LYS A 457 -12.53 20.23 25.78
CA LYS A 457 -12.30 21.56 26.39
C LYS A 457 -11.85 21.54 27.84
N SER A 458 -12.12 20.45 28.56
CA SER A 458 -11.76 20.29 29.97
C SER A 458 -10.29 19.89 30.18
N PHE A 459 -9.65 19.22 29.21
CA PHE A 459 -8.26 18.73 29.30
C PHE A 459 -7.18 19.78 28.98
N TYR A 460 -7.56 20.98 28.54
CA TYR A 460 -6.62 21.99 28.03
C TYR A 460 -5.60 22.48 29.04
N ALA A 461 -5.94 22.49 30.34
CA ALA A 461 -5.08 23.09 31.37
C ALA A 461 -3.82 22.26 31.69
N ASN A 462 -3.84 20.95 31.41
CA ASN A 462 -2.78 20.02 31.81
C ASN A 462 -2.13 19.24 30.65
N LEU A 463 -2.54 19.49 29.40
CA LEU A 463 -2.05 18.72 28.25
C LEU A 463 -0.74 19.29 27.67
N THR A 464 0.40 18.88 28.24
CA THR A 464 1.74 19.13 27.64
C THR A 464 2.33 17.86 27.04
N LEU A 465 3.09 17.99 25.95
CA LEU A 465 3.84 16.86 25.40
C LEU A 465 4.93 16.38 26.37
N PRO A 466 5.18 15.06 26.46
CA PRO A 466 6.28 14.52 27.24
C PRO A 466 7.62 15.06 26.74
N ARG A 467 8.52 15.39 27.68
CA ARG A 467 9.86 15.95 27.39
C ARG A 467 10.64 15.10 26.38
N SER A 468 10.59 13.78 26.54
CA SER A 468 11.25 12.83 25.64
C SER A 468 10.77 12.96 24.19
N VAL A 469 9.48 13.15 23.95
CA VAL A 469 8.93 13.38 22.60
C VAL A 469 9.42 14.71 22.05
N VAL A 470 9.33 15.79 22.84
CA VAL A 470 9.73 17.14 22.40
C VAL A 470 11.19 17.14 21.96
N TYR A 471 12.11 16.70 22.82
CA TYR A 471 13.53 16.74 22.52
C TYR A 471 13.95 15.74 21.43
N LEU A 472 13.26 14.59 21.34
CA LEU A 472 13.47 13.67 20.23
C LEU A 472 13.09 14.30 18.88
N MET A 473 11.97 15.02 18.81
CA MET A 473 11.55 15.72 17.58
C MET A 473 12.50 16.88 17.24
N LEU A 474 12.96 17.64 18.25
CA LEU A 474 13.90 18.75 18.06
C LEU A 474 15.25 18.29 17.52
N LEU A 475 15.77 17.15 17.99
CA LEU A 475 17.08 16.61 17.62
C LEU A 475 17.05 15.62 16.43
N HIS A 476 15.87 15.36 15.85
CA HIS A 476 15.72 14.34 14.81
C HIS A 476 16.44 14.67 13.48
N GLY A 477 16.54 15.95 13.12
CA GLY A 477 17.12 16.37 11.83
C GLY A 477 16.10 16.55 10.69
N ASP A 478 14.80 16.33 10.90
CA ASP A 478 13.75 16.59 9.90
C ASP A 478 13.08 17.94 10.15
N LEU A 479 13.14 18.84 9.15
CA LEU A 479 12.53 20.17 9.22
C LEU A 479 11.02 20.12 9.45
N ASN A 480 10.30 19.12 8.91
CA ASN A 480 8.86 19.03 9.09
C ASN A 480 8.47 18.67 10.53
N LEU A 481 9.29 17.83 11.18
CA LEU A 481 9.10 17.48 12.59
C LEU A 481 9.43 18.68 13.47
N LEU A 482 10.54 19.36 13.18
CA LEU A 482 10.95 20.57 13.89
C LEU A 482 9.91 21.68 13.77
N ASP A 483 9.38 21.92 12.59
CA ASP A 483 8.32 22.89 12.35
C ASP A 483 7.02 22.50 13.09
N GLY A 484 6.63 21.22 12.98
CA GLY A 484 5.44 20.69 13.64
C GLY A 484 5.48 20.83 15.17
N ILE A 485 6.63 20.58 15.80
CA ILE A 485 6.81 20.73 17.24
C ILE A 485 6.92 22.20 17.65
N CYS A 486 7.62 23.04 16.89
CA CYS A 486 7.68 24.49 17.13
C CYS A 486 6.28 25.11 17.07
N PHE A 487 5.48 24.75 16.06
CA PHE A 487 4.09 25.18 15.95
C PHE A 487 3.30 24.78 17.20
N HIS A 488 3.42 23.53 17.64
CA HIS A 488 2.67 23.02 18.78
C HIS A 488 3.02 23.74 20.08
N ILE A 489 4.31 23.97 20.34
CA ILE A 489 4.79 24.67 21.54
C ILE A 489 4.43 26.16 21.47
N ALA A 490 4.44 26.77 20.29
CA ALA A 490 3.99 28.15 20.08
C ALA A 490 2.48 28.30 20.39
N GLU A 491 1.67 27.31 20.08
CA GLU A 491 0.25 27.28 20.45
C GLU A 491 0.04 26.97 21.94
N GLU A 492 0.88 26.12 22.56
CA GLU A 492 0.86 25.86 24.00
C GLU A 492 1.04 27.14 24.84
N LYS A 493 1.78 28.13 24.34
CA LYS A 493 1.94 29.42 25.02
C LYS A 493 0.62 30.18 25.25
N ARG A 494 -0.39 29.91 24.42
CA ARG A 494 -1.71 30.56 24.53
C ARG A 494 -2.56 29.94 25.64
N LEU A 495 -2.13 28.81 26.19
CA LEU A 495 -2.88 28.08 27.19
C LEU A 495 -2.71 28.69 28.58
N HIS A 496 -3.82 28.76 29.32
CA HIS A 496 -3.81 29.09 30.74
C HIS A 496 -3.61 27.81 31.55
N TYR A 497 -2.37 27.60 32.00
CA TYR A 497 -2.01 26.47 32.85
C TYR A 497 -2.55 26.65 34.28
N THR A 498 -3.23 25.65 34.81
CA THR A 498 -3.63 25.58 36.23
C THR A 498 -2.48 25.14 37.12
N ASP A 499 -1.60 24.27 36.62
CA ASP A 499 -0.39 23.82 37.33
C ASP A 499 0.84 24.63 36.92
N ASP A 500 1.42 25.31 37.91
CA ASP A 500 2.66 26.07 37.80
C ASP A 500 3.86 25.23 37.32
N LYS A 501 3.89 23.92 37.63
CA LYS A 501 4.96 23.01 37.17
C LYS A 501 4.92 22.82 35.67
N LEU A 502 3.74 22.60 35.09
CA LEU A 502 3.57 22.43 33.64
C LEU A 502 3.91 23.72 32.89
N ARG A 503 3.54 24.88 33.46
CA ARG A 503 3.95 26.19 32.95
C ARG A 503 5.48 26.35 32.92
N ARG A 504 6.18 25.92 33.97
CA ARG A 504 7.65 25.95 34.02
C ARG A 504 8.28 25.05 32.94
N ILE A 505 7.72 23.86 32.72
CA ILE A 505 8.19 22.92 31.69
C ILE A 505 7.99 23.53 30.29
N GLN A 506 6.81 24.07 30.00
CA GLN A 506 6.51 24.72 28.73
C GLN A 506 7.44 25.92 28.46
N ASN A 507 7.67 26.76 29.48
CA ASN A 507 8.63 27.86 29.39
C ASN A 507 10.05 27.35 29.13
N SER A 508 10.38 26.16 29.66
CA SER A 508 11.68 25.54 29.43
C SER A 508 11.85 25.08 27.99
N PHE A 509 10.83 24.44 27.41
CA PHE A 509 10.83 24.09 25.98
C PHE A 509 11.01 25.32 25.10
N THR A 510 10.29 26.40 25.43
CA THR A 510 10.41 27.66 24.70
C THR A 510 11.83 28.20 24.71
N MET A 511 12.42 28.30 25.88
CA MET A 511 13.75 28.87 26.05
C MET A 511 14.82 28.02 25.39
N ASP A 512 14.74 26.70 25.53
CA ASP A 512 15.66 25.77 24.90
C ASP A 512 15.58 25.87 23.36
N ILE A 513 14.37 25.94 22.77
CA ILE A 513 14.19 26.10 21.31
C ILE A 513 14.78 27.42 20.82
N VAL A 514 14.49 28.53 21.51
CA VAL A 514 15.01 29.85 21.14
C VAL A 514 16.52 29.91 21.28
N ASN A 515 17.08 29.30 22.33
CA ASN A 515 18.51 29.24 22.56
C ASN A 515 19.23 28.37 21.53
N MET A 516 18.61 27.27 21.12
CA MET A 516 19.08 26.40 20.05
C MET A 516 19.05 27.13 18.70
N ILE A 517 17.86 27.53 18.23
CA ILE A 517 17.65 27.97 16.85
C ILE A 517 18.20 29.38 16.61
N TRP A 518 18.01 30.33 17.54
CA TRP A 518 18.31 31.74 17.28
C TRP A 518 19.57 32.25 17.99
N ARG A 519 19.63 32.09 19.32
CA ARG A 519 20.63 32.76 20.17
C ARG A 519 22.02 32.11 20.16
N GLY A 520 22.19 30.94 19.52
CA GLY A 520 23.49 30.26 19.47
C GLY A 520 23.98 29.80 20.84
N ARG A 521 23.06 29.48 21.75
CA ARG A 521 23.33 29.07 23.14
C ARG A 521 22.95 27.60 23.37
N PHE A 522 23.08 26.78 22.32
CA PHE A 522 22.79 25.36 22.37
C PHE A 522 23.58 24.67 23.49
N LEU A 523 22.90 23.84 24.30
CA LEU A 523 23.47 23.08 25.42
C LEU A 523 24.11 23.89 26.57
N SER A 524 23.91 25.21 26.61
CA SER A 524 24.35 25.99 27.77
C SER A 524 23.42 25.74 28.96
N PHE A 525 23.96 25.67 30.17
CA PHE A 525 23.21 25.31 31.38
C PHE A 525 23.24 26.46 32.39
N ASP A 526 22.07 26.88 32.87
CA ASP A 526 21.96 27.79 34.00
C ASP A 526 21.58 26.99 35.26
N GLY A 527 22.52 26.91 36.22
CA GLY A 527 22.40 26.12 37.43
C GLY A 527 21.36 26.64 38.44
N ARG A 528 20.71 27.78 38.19
CA ARG A 528 19.63 28.27 39.03
C ARG A 528 18.40 27.35 38.92
N ARG A 529 17.85 26.90 40.06
CA ARG A 529 16.68 25.98 40.09
C ARG A 529 15.48 26.54 39.32
N ASP A 530 15.23 27.84 39.43
CA ASP A 530 14.13 28.54 38.76
C ASP A 530 14.43 28.99 37.33
N SER A 531 15.63 28.71 36.80
CA SER A 531 15.91 29.01 35.39
C SER A 531 14.96 28.19 34.51
N SER A 532 14.36 28.84 33.52
CA SER A 532 13.68 28.16 32.42
C SER A 532 14.67 27.56 31.41
N HIS A 533 15.96 27.63 31.67
CA HIS A 533 16.97 27.19 30.73
C HIS A 533 17.61 25.90 31.21
N LYS A 534 17.19 24.77 30.62
CA LYS A 534 17.51 23.43 31.15
C LYS A 534 18.43 22.63 30.25
N ALA A 535 19.03 23.23 29.22
CA ALA A 535 19.97 22.56 28.32
C ALA A 535 19.41 21.26 27.74
N LEU A 536 18.14 21.27 27.31
CA LEU A 536 17.42 20.08 26.82
C LEU A 536 17.25 18.97 27.87
N PHE A 537 17.39 19.31 29.16
CA PHE A 537 17.39 18.37 30.29
C PHE A 537 18.47 17.28 30.20
N PHE A 538 19.56 17.51 29.47
CA PHE A 538 20.71 16.62 29.54
C PHE A 538 21.34 16.62 30.93
N ASN A 539 21.95 15.49 31.29
CA ASN A 539 22.69 15.37 32.55
C ASN A 539 23.85 16.39 32.57
N SER A 540 23.99 17.14 33.66
CA SER A 540 25.03 18.16 33.83
C SER A 540 26.45 17.58 33.68
N CYS A 541 26.65 16.29 33.98
CA CYS A 541 27.94 15.61 33.77
C CYS A 541 28.23 15.26 32.31
N LEU A 542 27.20 15.22 31.44
CA LEU A 542 27.34 14.91 30.02
C LEU A 542 27.71 16.15 29.21
N LEU A 543 27.21 17.33 29.60
CA LEU A 543 27.43 18.58 28.86
C LEU A 543 28.92 18.94 28.69
N PRO A 544 29.78 18.86 29.74
CA PRO A 544 31.23 19.08 29.58
C PRO A 544 31.89 18.05 28.66
N LYS A 545 31.44 16.79 28.70
CA LYS A 545 31.99 15.72 27.85
C LYS A 545 31.67 15.94 26.38
N ILE A 546 30.43 16.36 26.07
CA ILE A 546 30.05 16.77 24.71
C ILE A 546 30.85 18.02 24.31
N ARG A 547 31.04 18.96 25.24
CA ARG A 547 31.80 20.18 25.00
C ARG A 547 33.26 19.94 24.63
N ASN A 548 33.87 18.93 25.25
CA ASN A 548 35.27 18.58 25.05
C ASN A 548 35.48 17.59 23.90
N SER A 549 34.42 17.22 23.17
CA SER A 549 34.53 16.36 21.97
C SER A 549 34.97 17.17 20.74
N CYS A 550 35.18 16.51 19.58
CA CYS A 550 35.54 17.14 18.30
C CYS A 550 34.61 18.27 17.83
N LEU A 551 33.47 18.50 18.50
CA LEU A 551 32.61 19.66 18.27
C LEU A 551 33.18 20.99 18.80
N ALA A 552 34.29 20.96 19.56
CA ALA A 552 34.92 22.15 20.12
C ALA A 552 35.40 23.15 19.05
N SER A 553 35.77 22.68 17.85
CA SER A 553 36.25 23.53 16.75
C SER A 553 35.15 24.35 16.07
N ILE A 554 33.87 23.94 16.16
CA ILE A 554 32.75 24.58 15.44
C ILE A 554 31.94 25.52 16.36
N GLY A 555 32.26 25.58 17.65
CA GLY A 555 31.45 26.29 18.63
C GLY A 555 30.09 25.59 18.79
N ILE A 556 29.96 24.74 19.80
CA ILE A 556 28.75 23.92 20.03
C ILE A 556 27.46 24.74 20.11
N GLY A 557 27.55 25.99 20.59
CA GLY A 557 26.43 26.92 20.62
C GLY A 557 25.83 27.17 19.24
N ASP A 558 26.66 27.25 18.21
CA ASP A 558 26.26 27.55 16.84
C ASP A 558 25.70 26.34 16.11
N VAL A 559 26.09 25.11 16.48
CA VAL A 559 25.61 23.86 15.83
C VAL A 559 24.08 23.75 15.86
N GLY A 560 23.41 24.27 16.90
CA GLY A 560 21.94 24.27 16.97
C GLY A 560 21.27 25.39 16.16
N SER A 561 22.03 26.39 15.71
CA SER A 561 21.50 27.64 15.16
C SER A 561 20.93 27.49 13.76
N ILE A 562 20.06 28.43 13.35
CA ILE A 562 19.42 28.44 12.03
C ILE A 562 20.42 28.48 10.85
N LEU A 563 21.67 28.89 11.09
CA LEU A 563 22.69 28.99 10.04
C LEU A 563 23.50 27.70 9.86
N MET A 564 23.70 26.94 10.94
CA MET A 564 24.63 25.80 10.99
C MET A 564 23.94 24.46 11.29
N SER A 565 22.71 24.49 11.80
CA SER A 565 21.97 23.27 12.15
C SER A 565 21.82 22.36 10.94
N PRO A 566 22.03 21.04 11.09
CA PRO A 566 21.82 20.08 10.00
C PRO A 566 20.45 20.20 9.33
N VAL A 567 19.45 20.69 10.07
CA VAL A 567 18.08 20.89 9.57
C VAL A 567 17.98 22.09 8.61
N PHE A 568 18.73 23.16 8.89
CA PHE A 568 18.57 24.45 8.22
C PHE A 568 19.72 24.80 7.28
N VAL A 569 20.91 24.23 7.46
CA VAL A 569 22.15 24.63 6.79
C VAL A 569 22.01 24.71 5.27
N PHE A 570 21.32 23.75 4.65
CA PHE A 570 21.06 23.76 3.22
C PHE A 570 20.15 24.93 2.80
N ILE A 571 19.10 25.20 3.58
CA ILE A 571 18.18 26.30 3.31
C ILE A 571 18.86 27.64 3.56
N ALA A 572 19.66 27.75 4.62
CA ALA A 572 20.41 28.96 4.94
C ALA A 572 21.40 29.29 3.83
N THR A 573 22.21 28.31 3.42
CA THR A 573 23.18 28.46 2.32
C THR A 573 22.48 28.83 1.02
N LYS A 574 21.35 28.19 0.68
CA LYS A 574 20.58 28.53 -0.52
C LYS A 574 19.97 29.93 -0.46
N SER A 575 19.58 30.40 0.72
CA SER A 575 19.02 31.74 0.91
C SER A 575 20.11 32.80 0.74
N VAL A 576 21.32 32.56 1.28
CA VAL A 576 22.47 33.44 1.07
C VAL A 576 22.89 33.45 -0.39
N ARG A 577 22.96 32.30 -1.06
CA ARG A 577 23.25 32.26 -2.51
C ARG A 577 22.27 33.09 -3.34
N ARG A 578 20.99 33.08 -2.98
CA ARG A 578 20.00 33.93 -3.63
C ARG A 578 20.31 35.42 -3.44
N LEU A 579 20.77 35.83 -2.26
CA LEU A 579 21.19 37.22 -2.01
C LEU A 579 22.47 37.54 -2.80
N GLU A 580 23.45 36.64 -2.81
CA GLU A 580 24.69 36.80 -3.58
C GLU A 580 24.38 36.97 -5.08
N ASP A 581 23.46 36.16 -5.63
CA ASP A 581 23.00 36.26 -7.02
C ASP A 581 22.25 37.58 -7.29
N GLN A 582 21.45 38.09 -6.34
CA GLN A 582 20.77 39.39 -6.48
C GLN A 582 21.74 40.57 -6.49
N HIS A 583 22.86 40.45 -5.77
CA HIS A 583 23.91 41.45 -5.71
C HIS A 583 25.03 41.22 -6.75
N ASN A 584 24.89 40.23 -7.64
CA ASN A 584 25.87 39.86 -8.68
C ASN A 584 27.30 39.66 -8.14
N LEU A 585 27.45 38.93 -7.02
CA LEU A 585 28.74 38.68 -6.40
C LEU A 585 29.47 37.48 -7.02
N ASP A 586 30.77 37.65 -7.30
CA ASP A 586 31.64 36.61 -7.86
C ASP A 586 32.17 35.66 -6.78
N ALA A 587 32.41 36.16 -5.56
CA ALA A 587 32.89 35.36 -4.43
C ALA A 587 31.71 34.78 -3.63
N ARG A 588 31.76 33.47 -3.36
CA ARG A 588 30.66 32.73 -2.73
C ARG A 588 31.16 31.90 -1.55
N ILE A 589 30.31 31.78 -0.53
CA ILE A 589 30.58 30.83 0.56
C ILE A 589 30.19 29.41 0.13
N GLU A 590 31.18 28.50 0.10
CA GLU A 590 30.97 27.11 -0.34
C GLU A 590 30.27 26.23 0.71
N GLY A 591 30.28 26.64 1.97
CA GLY A 591 29.93 25.79 3.10
C GLY A 591 28.95 26.40 4.12
N PRO A 592 28.84 25.76 5.30
CA PRO A 592 27.96 26.24 6.36
C PRO A 592 28.41 27.64 6.86
N LEU A 593 27.43 28.45 7.22
CA LEU A 593 27.61 29.87 7.54
C LEU A 593 28.11 30.05 8.98
N THR A 594 29.41 29.84 9.19
CA THR A 594 30.10 30.10 10.47
C THR A 594 30.35 31.59 10.67
N GLU A 595 30.55 32.01 11.92
CA GLU A 595 30.94 33.40 12.21
C GLU A 595 32.28 33.76 11.55
N GLU A 596 33.22 32.83 11.57
CA GLU A 596 34.56 32.99 11.00
C GLU A 596 34.50 33.21 9.48
N ASN A 597 33.71 32.41 8.76
CA ASN A 597 33.60 32.52 7.31
C ASN A 597 32.92 33.84 6.90
N ILE A 598 31.88 34.25 7.62
CA ILE A 598 31.18 35.52 7.37
C ILE A 598 32.13 36.70 7.65
N ALA A 599 32.82 36.69 8.79
CA ALA A 599 33.74 37.75 9.17
C ALA A 599 34.92 37.86 8.21
N PHE A 600 35.49 36.72 7.78
CA PHE A 600 36.57 36.67 6.80
C PHE A 600 36.15 37.29 5.46
N MET A 601 34.98 36.91 4.94
CA MET A 601 34.46 37.47 3.68
C MET A 601 34.07 38.95 3.80
N GLN A 602 33.71 39.43 4.98
CA GLN A 602 33.40 40.86 5.21
C GLN A 602 34.64 41.74 5.41
N THR A 603 35.76 41.15 5.85
CA THR A 603 37.02 41.88 6.08
C THR A 603 37.91 41.92 4.84
N ASP A 604 37.71 41.04 3.87
CA ASP A 604 38.44 41.08 2.60
C ASP A 604 37.85 42.14 1.66
N ASP A 605 38.45 43.33 1.65
CA ASP A 605 38.11 44.46 0.77
C ASP A 605 38.07 44.07 -0.72
N ARG A 606 38.75 42.99 -1.12
CA ARG A 606 38.77 42.52 -2.51
C ARG A 606 37.48 41.83 -2.94
N THR A 607 36.70 41.30 -1.99
CA THR A 607 35.53 40.47 -2.30
C THR A 607 34.22 41.24 -2.38
N GLN A 608 34.16 42.48 -1.85
CA GLN A 608 32.95 43.31 -1.77
C GLN A 608 31.69 42.50 -1.41
N TRP A 609 31.83 41.58 -0.45
CA TRP A 609 30.75 40.67 -0.11
C TRP A 609 29.60 41.39 0.64
N LEU A 610 28.51 40.68 0.93
CA LEU A 610 27.30 41.26 1.52
C LEU A 610 27.60 42.01 2.84
N GLN A 611 27.34 43.32 2.85
CA GLN A 611 27.42 44.20 4.03
C GLN A 611 26.21 44.01 4.98
N LEU A 612 25.79 42.76 5.17
CA LEU A 612 24.67 42.39 6.04
C LEU A 612 25.20 41.84 7.35
N SER A 613 24.64 42.29 8.47
CA SER A 613 24.93 41.68 9.76
C SER A 613 24.45 40.23 9.81
N ARG A 614 25.10 39.40 10.64
CA ARG A 614 24.69 38.00 10.87
C ARG A 614 23.20 37.88 11.24
N GLU A 615 22.68 38.81 12.02
CA GLU A 615 21.26 38.85 12.40
C GLU A 615 20.34 39.13 11.20
N SER A 616 20.76 40.01 10.29
CA SER A 616 20.03 40.31 9.05
C SER A 616 19.97 39.08 8.13
N ILE A 617 21.07 38.33 8.04
CA ILE A 617 21.12 37.05 7.30
C ILE A 617 20.16 36.04 7.93
N LYS A 618 20.17 35.89 9.27
CA LYS A 618 19.23 35.00 9.99
C LYS A 618 17.77 35.38 9.73
N LEU A 619 17.45 36.68 9.70
CA LEU A 619 16.11 37.19 9.41
C LEU A 619 15.66 36.84 7.99
N GLU A 620 16.55 36.95 7.01
CA GLU A 620 16.23 36.63 5.62
C GLU A 620 16.00 35.13 5.40
N VAL A 621 16.78 34.28 6.08
CA VAL A 621 16.52 32.83 6.14
C VAL A 621 15.14 32.56 6.76
N LEU A 622 14.79 33.27 7.84
CA LEU A 622 13.50 33.11 8.50
C LEU A 622 12.32 33.54 7.60
N ARG A 623 12.44 34.66 6.87
CA ARG A 623 11.45 35.10 5.88
C ARG A 623 11.30 34.09 4.75
N THR A 624 12.42 33.52 4.30
CA THR A 624 12.40 32.46 3.28
C THR A 624 11.68 31.21 3.77
N LEU A 625 11.83 30.84 5.05
CA LEU A 625 11.09 29.74 5.65
C LEU A 625 9.58 30.03 5.73
N ASP A 626 9.19 31.24 6.13
CA ASP A 626 7.77 31.66 6.19
C ASP A 626 7.14 31.62 4.79
N SER A 627 7.84 32.12 3.76
CA SER A 627 7.38 32.08 2.36
C SER A 627 7.20 30.67 1.79
N LYS A 628 7.93 29.68 2.33
CA LYS A 628 7.82 28.26 1.95
C LYS A 628 6.76 27.50 2.74
N GLY A 629 6.06 28.16 3.68
CA GLY A 629 5.02 27.58 4.50
C GLY A 629 5.51 26.89 5.79
N PHE A 630 6.76 27.08 6.20
CA PHE A 630 7.26 26.61 7.50
C PHE A 630 6.90 27.61 8.59
N THR A 631 5.61 27.68 8.91
CA THR A 631 5.06 28.69 9.81
C THR A 631 5.34 28.40 11.28
N GLY A 632 5.59 27.15 11.66
CA GLY A 632 5.79 26.75 13.05
C GLY A 632 7.06 27.31 13.67
N VAL A 633 8.19 27.18 12.98
CA VAL A 633 9.47 27.78 13.42
C VAL A 633 9.36 29.31 13.45
N CYS A 634 8.75 29.91 12.42
CA CYS A 634 8.56 31.35 12.31
C CYS A 634 7.68 31.90 13.43
N ASP A 635 6.50 31.31 13.66
CA ASP A 635 5.60 31.66 14.75
C ASP A 635 6.29 31.55 16.10
N MET A 636 7.06 30.48 16.31
CA MET A 636 7.77 30.28 17.56
C MET A 636 8.78 31.39 17.81
N LEU A 637 9.59 31.77 16.81
CA LEU A 637 10.59 32.82 16.98
C LEU A 637 9.97 34.22 17.08
N PHE A 638 9.05 34.59 16.18
CA PHE A 638 8.41 35.90 16.17
C PHE A 638 7.55 36.17 17.42
N LYS A 639 6.86 35.15 17.95
CA LYS A 639 6.07 35.29 19.19
C LYS A 639 6.93 35.26 20.45
N SER A 640 8.10 34.62 20.43
CA SER A 640 8.92 34.40 21.64
C SER A 640 10.01 35.45 21.84
N LEU A 641 10.50 36.07 20.78
CA LEU A 641 11.58 37.05 20.83
C LEU A 641 11.04 38.45 20.61
N LYS A 642 11.11 39.29 21.65
CA LYS A 642 10.74 40.72 21.57
C LYS A 642 11.56 41.48 20.51
N SER A 643 12.81 41.08 20.26
CA SER A 643 13.65 41.68 19.22
C SER A 643 13.12 41.43 17.80
N LEU A 644 12.27 40.42 17.61
CA LEU A 644 11.75 40.03 16.31
C LEU A 644 10.26 40.33 16.14
N SER A 645 9.56 40.81 17.18
CA SER A 645 8.09 40.92 17.19
C SER A 645 7.51 41.90 16.16
N GLY A 646 8.33 42.75 15.52
CA GLY A 646 7.95 43.63 14.41
C GLY A 646 8.58 43.28 13.06
N ALA A 647 9.43 42.26 12.98
CA ALA A 647 10.22 41.95 11.77
C ALA A 647 9.49 41.04 10.76
N ARG A 648 8.36 40.46 11.17
CA ARG A 648 7.45 39.68 10.32
C ARG A 648 6.60 40.66 9.49
N GLY A 649 7.23 41.32 8.53
CA GLY A 649 6.50 42.10 7.53
C GLY A 649 5.50 41.17 6.84
N ARG A 650 4.21 41.42 7.05
CA ARG A 650 3.19 40.97 6.11
C ARG A 650 3.13 42.06 5.04
N GLU A 651 3.72 41.78 3.89
CA GLU A 651 3.18 42.28 2.63
C GLU A 651 2.15 41.28 2.12
#